data_AF-A0A934B7G2-F1
#
_entry.id   AF-A0A934B7G2-F1
#
_cell.length_a   1.000
_cell.length_b   1.000
_cell.length_c   1.000
_cell.angle_alpha   90.00
_cell.angle_beta   90.00
_cell.angle_gamma   90.00
#
_symmetry.space_group_name_H-M   'P 1'
#
loop_
_entity.id
_entity.type
_entity.pdbx_description
1 polymer ?
#
loop_
_entity_poly.entity_id
_entity_poly.type
_entity_poly.pdbx_seq_one_letter_code
_entity_poly.pdbx_strand_id
1 'polypeptide(L)'
;MNLPGPISFQGGIAANNGVKRAFREVLSVDELVIPEYFAIMTALGAAFKDMEQGAGSRYEIEKLGEFISSIKDEETGHKALCCNTGEFEMRHTVSYYIHKPETAEKVNAYLGIDIGSISTNLAVIDEEKRLLAKRYLMTAGRPIEAVKQGLEEIGMEVGDRVNILGVGTTGSGRYMIADFVGADIVKNEITAQAQAAIEIDPQVDTILEIGGQDSKYISIRDGIIVDFEMNKACAAGTGSFLEEQAEKLDISVKEEFGSLAFHSQRPCTLGERCTVFMENSLLSKQQRGSPKEDLVAGLAYSIVQNYINRVVGDRNIGEKIFFQGGVAFNKSVVAAFENYLDKNIIVPPHHDVTGAIGMALIAMKHMKDQGQGARGKEKGESEALTLNSKLLTPTTPKTLTTPNSSFKGFDLSKRSYEIKSFECKGCDNLCEVNRVKVEGEEEPLYYGSRCEKYDVKRKKNIPSPSMPNLFKERDELLMRSHRAYLDKPGTRNPEPKTRRIGIPMMFFFHDVLPYWSTLLWELGFEVELSGDTSRQIINKGVENILSESCFPHKVAHGHIKELIDKNVDAVFLPSFINFNPDSEKMRSFACPYAQTMPYIAKIIFGEARFIVPLINMEQGRDYLVTQLYESLKPFSVSKTAIKKAMIKADSAQDDFNKAVKRRGKEILEGISERTIVIVGRAYNAFDSGINLEIPKKLAALGVFSIPMDFLPLESVDITDKWTNMYWRSGQNILRAAEIIRDHPKLFALYIGNFSCGPDSFIHRFFNKAMSNKPFLQIEIDEHSADAGVITRCEAFLDSISSRDVISVNKPKMSSPSVLRKGASNKTVFIPRMSDHAFGIAAAFNACGLDAEVMNTPDIETVKIGRRFVSGKECYPCAITTGDMVKKVRSGDFDAERAVFFMPSGTGPCRFGQYNVLHRMVLDEIGLPHVPIYAPNQDESFYSELGMVGKGFSKHAWRGIVAIELLLKCLHETRPYQINKGETDVLYKELLSKVGKTLQNGNGTMPQFLSDARRSFSEIPKGEEEKPLVGIIGEIFVRHNTFANENIIRKIEALGGRVWLAPVEEWIYYVNEMGLR
;
A
#
# COMPACT_ATOMS: atom_id res chain seq x y z
N MET A 1 8.52 32.19 -34.10
CA MET A 1 7.94 31.76 -35.39
C MET A 1 7.18 32.94 -35.95
N ASN A 2 7.47 33.40 -37.17
CA ASN A 2 6.61 34.39 -37.83
C ASN A 2 5.51 33.63 -38.58
N LEU A 3 4.32 33.56 -37.99
CA LEU A 3 3.14 32.99 -38.64
C LEU A 3 2.44 34.09 -39.45
N PRO A 4 2.20 33.90 -40.76
CA PRO A 4 1.45 34.88 -41.55
C PRO A 4 -0.01 34.94 -41.06
N GLY A 5 -0.51 36.15 -40.79
CA GLY A 5 -1.90 36.39 -40.39
C GLY A 5 -2.88 36.46 -41.58
N PRO A 6 -4.21 36.40 -41.33
CA PRO A 6 -4.86 36.32 -40.02
C PRO A 6 -4.89 34.89 -39.43
N ILE A 7 -4.79 34.77 -38.10
CA ILE A 7 -4.83 33.48 -37.39
C ILE A 7 -6.22 33.25 -36.80
N SER A 8 -6.85 32.12 -37.13
CA SER A 8 -8.10 31.67 -36.50
C SER A 8 -7.81 30.74 -35.32
N PHE A 9 -8.26 31.11 -34.12
CA PHE A 9 -8.14 30.28 -32.92
C PHE A 9 -9.52 29.71 -32.54
N GLN A 10 -9.64 28.38 -32.69
CA GLN A 10 -10.88 27.63 -32.57
C GLN A 10 -10.70 26.40 -31.65
N GLY A 11 -11.81 25.81 -31.20
CA GLY A 11 -11.89 24.76 -30.19
C GLY A 11 -12.39 25.30 -28.85
N GLY A 12 -12.90 24.44 -27.97
CA GLY A 12 -13.55 24.86 -26.71
C GLY A 12 -12.68 25.74 -25.80
N ILE A 13 -11.35 25.59 -25.86
CA ILE A 13 -10.40 26.40 -25.10
C ILE A 13 -10.35 27.87 -25.56
N ALA A 14 -10.80 28.16 -26.78
CA ALA A 14 -10.95 29.53 -27.28
C ALA A 14 -12.05 30.30 -26.54
N ALA A 15 -12.81 29.69 -25.62
CA ALA A 15 -13.65 30.42 -24.66
C ALA A 15 -12.82 31.15 -23.58
N ASN A 16 -11.64 30.64 -23.26
CA ASN A 16 -10.84 31.11 -22.13
C ASN A 16 -10.08 32.41 -22.48
N ASN A 17 -10.45 33.51 -21.82
CA ASN A 17 -9.86 34.83 -22.07
C ASN A 17 -8.37 34.91 -21.70
N GLY A 18 -7.90 34.15 -20.71
CA GLY A 18 -6.49 34.07 -20.35
C GLY A 18 -5.66 33.41 -21.44
N VAL A 19 -6.16 32.33 -22.04
CA VAL A 19 -5.49 31.65 -23.15
C VAL A 19 -5.48 32.51 -24.41
N LYS A 20 -6.58 33.24 -24.73
CA LYS A 20 -6.59 34.22 -25.83
C LYS A 20 -5.50 35.27 -25.66
N ARG A 21 -5.33 35.81 -24.44
CA ARG A 21 -4.29 36.79 -24.12
C ARG A 21 -2.89 36.19 -24.30
N ALA A 22 -2.64 35.01 -23.71
CA ALA A 22 -1.36 34.32 -23.82
C ALA A 22 -0.99 34.00 -25.29
N PHE A 23 -1.96 33.59 -26.12
CA PHE A 23 -1.72 33.35 -27.54
C PHE A 23 -1.34 34.62 -28.31
N ARG A 24 -1.98 35.76 -28.01
CA ARG A 24 -1.58 37.05 -28.61
C ARG A 24 -0.16 37.46 -28.19
N GLU A 25 0.18 37.28 -26.92
CA GLU A 25 1.49 37.62 -26.37
C GLU A 25 2.62 36.72 -26.91
N VAL A 26 2.41 35.40 -26.94
CA VAL A 26 3.43 34.42 -27.34
C VAL A 26 3.64 34.40 -28.86
N LEU A 27 2.56 34.56 -29.64
CA LEU A 27 2.64 34.54 -31.10
C LEU A 27 2.93 35.93 -31.70
N SER A 28 2.88 37.00 -30.90
CA SER A 28 3.09 38.38 -31.33
C SER A 28 2.24 38.76 -32.56
N VAL A 29 0.95 38.40 -32.54
CA VAL A 29 0.02 38.65 -33.64
C VAL A 29 -1.03 39.70 -33.29
N ASP A 30 -1.22 40.66 -34.18
CA ASP A 30 -2.22 41.72 -34.05
C ASP A 30 -3.65 41.24 -34.40
N GLU A 31 -3.77 40.28 -35.35
CA GLU A 31 -5.06 39.74 -35.81
C GLU A 31 -5.25 38.27 -35.44
N LEU A 32 -5.84 38.05 -34.25
CA LEU A 32 -6.33 36.76 -33.77
C LEU A 32 -7.86 36.71 -33.85
N VAL A 33 -8.38 35.96 -34.82
CA VAL A 33 -9.81 35.78 -35.07
C VAL A 33 -10.34 34.64 -34.19
N ILE A 34 -11.40 34.92 -33.43
CA ILE A 34 -12.15 33.91 -32.68
C ILE A 34 -13.52 33.78 -33.35
N PRO A 35 -13.82 32.67 -34.04
CA PRO A 35 -15.12 32.46 -34.67
C PRO A 35 -16.24 32.44 -33.62
N GLU A 36 -17.44 32.92 -33.97
CA GLU A 36 -18.61 32.91 -33.07
C GLU A 36 -18.92 31.51 -32.52
N TYR A 37 -18.85 30.50 -33.39
CA TYR A 37 -19.07 29.09 -33.04
C TYR A 37 -17.77 28.32 -32.81
N PHE A 38 -16.76 28.96 -32.20
CA PHE A 38 -15.41 28.41 -32.00
C PHE A 38 -15.39 26.97 -31.45
N ALA A 39 -16.35 26.58 -30.61
CA ALA A 39 -16.41 25.25 -30.00
C ALA A 39 -16.79 24.12 -30.97
N ILE A 40 -17.45 24.44 -32.09
CA ILE A 40 -18.05 23.46 -33.02
C ILE A 40 -17.65 23.67 -34.49
N MET A 41 -16.65 24.54 -34.76
CA MET A 41 -16.20 24.85 -36.12
C MET A 41 -15.88 23.62 -36.96
N THR A 42 -15.28 22.59 -36.37
CA THR A 42 -14.96 21.33 -37.08
C THR A 42 -16.22 20.58 -37.51
N ALA A 43 -17.27 20.59 -36.68
CA ALA A 43 -18.56 19.96 -37.01
C ALA A 43 -19.30 20.74 -38.09
N LEU A 44 -19.27 22.07 -38.03
CA LEU A 44 -19.80 22.94 -39.10
C LEU A 44 -19.07 22.70 -40.42
N GLY A 45 -17.74 22.60 -40.40
CA GLY A 45 -16.94 22.30 -41.57
C GLY A 45 -17.24 20.92 -42.16
N ALA A 46 -17.45 19.91 -41.31
CA ALA A 46 -17.90 18.59 -41.76
C ALA A 46 -19.27 18.65 -42.44
N ALA A 47 -20.24 19.35 -41.83
CA ALA A 47 -21.57 19.53 -42.41
C ALA A 47 -21.53 20.28 -43.76
N PHE A 48 -20.73 21.35 -43.88
CA PHE A 48 -20.56 22.05 -45.15
C PHE A 48 -19.92 21.17 -46.23
N LYS A 49 -18.93 20.35 -45.87
CA LYS A 49 -18.27 19.44 -46.80
C LYS A 49 -19.23 18.36 -47.31
N ASP A 50 -20.10 17.84 -46.45
CA ASP A 50 -21.17 16.91 -46.85
C ASP A 50 -22.19 17.59 -47.78
N MET A 51 -22.56 18.85 -47.49
CA MET A 51 -23.43 19.65 -48.37
C MET A 51 -22.81 19.87 -49.76
N GLU A 52 -21.52 20.20 -49.83
CA GLU A 52 -20.78 20.37 -51.09
C GLU A 52 -20.69 19.08 -51.91
N GLN A 53 -20.56 17.94 -51.24
CA GLN A 53 -20.47 16.62 -51.88
C GLN A 53 -21.84 16.04 -52.29
N GLY A 54 -22.95 16.75 -52.00
CA GLY A 54 -24.29 16.26 -52.30
C GLY A 54 -24.69 15.01 -51.52
N ALA A 55 -23.99 14.72 -50.41
CA ALA A 55 -24.29 13.60 -49.53
C ALA A 55 -25.54 13.92 -48.70
N GLY A 56 -26.71 13.76 -49.31
CA GLY A 56 -28.01 13.92 -48.64
C GLY A 56 -28.28 12.79 -47.65
N SER A 57 -27.55 12.76 -46.53
CA SER A 57 -27.83 11.84 -45.43
C SER A 57 -29.09 12.31 -44.68
N ARG A 58 -30.20 11.56 -44.79
CA ARG A 58 -31.34 11.75 -43.87
C ARG A 58 -30.91 11.28 -42.47
N TYR A 59 -30.64 12.22 -41.58
CA TYR A 59 -30.40 11.94 -40.17
C TYR A 59 -31.73 11.61 -39.47
N GLU A 60 -31.89 10.36 -39.03
CA GLU A 60 -32.98 9.96 -38.15
C GLU A 60 -32.60 10.30 -36.71
N ILE A 61 -33.07 11.44 -36.20
CA ILE A 61 -32.85 11.89 -34.82
C ILE A 61 -33.27 10.81 -33.81
N GLU A 62 -34.30 10.05 -34.14
CA GLU A 62 -34.78 8.92 -33.33
C GLU A 62 -33.70 7.85 -33.15
N LYS A 63 -32.96 7.47 -34.20
CA LYS A 63 -31.84 6.52 -34.11
C LYS A 63 -30.66 7.06 -33.30
N LEU A 64 -30.40 8.37 -33.36
CA LEU A 64 -29.39 8.99 -32.51
C LEU A 64 -29.86 9.00 -31.05
N GLY A 65 -31.14 9.26 -30.81
CA GLY A 65 -31.78 9.14 -29.50
C GLY A 65 -31.71 7.72 -28.95
N GLU A 66 -31.95 6.71 -29.77
CA GLU A 66 -31.78 5.29 -29.44
C GLU A 66 -30.32 4.95 -29.18
N PHE A 67 -29.37 5.44 -29.99
CA PHE A 67 -27.94 5.25 -29.77
C PHE A 67 -27.48 5.88 -28.45
N ILE A 68 -27.84 7.15 -28.19
CA ILE A 68 -27.55 7.84 -26.92
C ILE A 68 -28.20 7.10 -25.75
N SER A 69 -29.43 6.60 -25.93
CA SER A 69 -30.11 5.79 -24.92
C SER A 69 -29.47 4.42 -24.72
N SER A 70 -28.86 3.84 -25.76
CA SER A 70 -28.09 2.59 -25.69
C SER A 70 -26.69 2.76 -25.09
N ILE A 71 -26.16 4.00 -25.10
CA ILE A 71 -24.93 4.39 -24.40
C ILE A 71 -25.20 4.58 -22.90
N LYS A 72 -26.46 4.49 -22.42
CA LYS A 72 -26.72 4.50 -20.98
C LYS A 72 -26.04 3.29 -20.35
N ASP A 73 -24.88 3.57 -19.74
CA ASP A 73 -24.19 2.67 -18.84
C ASP A 73 -25.21 2.01 -17.89
N GLU A 74 -25.22 0.68 -17.86
CA GLU A 74 -25.75 -0.12 -16.76
C GLU A 74 -24.90 0.08 -15.48
N GLU A 75 -24.37 1.28 -15.24
CA GLU A 75 -23.90 1.65 -13.93
C GLU A 75 -25.13 1.85 -13.04
N THR A 76 -25.44 0.81 -12.28
CA THR A 76 -26.16 0.98 -11.02
C THR A 76 -25.33 1.96 -10.19
N GLY A 77 -25.78 3.22 -10.10
CA GLY A 77 -25.18 4.22 -9.22
C GLY A 77 -25.11 3.72 -7.78
N HIS A 78 -24.44 4.46 -6.89
CA HIS A 78 -24.45 4.05 -5.48
C HIS A 78 -25.86 4.06 -4.90
N LYS A 79 -26.06 3.37 -3.78
CA LYS A 79 -27.31 3.45 -3.02
C LYS A 79 -27.53 4.94 -2.68
N ALA A 80 -28.75 5.43 -2.84
CA ALA A 80 -29.08 6.79 -2.43
C ALA A 80 -28.72 7.01 -0.95
N LEU A 81 -28.22 8.20 -0.64
CA LEU A 81 -27.95 8.63 0.72
C LEU A 81 -29.31 8.97 1.37
N CYS A 82 -30.19 7.98 1.56
CA CYS A 82 -31.54 8.25 2.07
C CYS A 82 -31.52 8.46 3.58
N CYS A 83 -31.89 9.67 4.01
CA CYS A 83 -32.22 10.08 5.37
C CYS A 83 -33.64 9.67 5.78
N ASN A 84 -34.04 8.41 5.57
CA ASN A 84 -35.46 8.03 5.71
C ASN A 84 -35.90 7.59 7.11
N THR A 85 -35.29 8.09 8.17
CA THR A 85 -35.88 8.07 9.51
C THR A 85 -35.38 9.29 10.28
N GLY A 86 -36.26 10.00 10.99
CA GLY A 86 -35.86 10.99 11.99
C GLY A 86 -34.85 10.42 13.02
N GLU A 87 -34.71 9.10 13.07
CA GLU A 87 -33.68 8.37 13.81
C GLU A 87 -32.24 8.69 13.37
N PHE A 88 -31.91 8.80 12.06
CA PHE A 88 -30.54 9.19 11.66
C PHE A 88 -30.22 10.60 12.17
N GLU A 89 -31.17 11.52 12.01
CA GLU A 89 -31.00 12.89 12.45
C GLU A 89 -30.95 12.98 13.98
N MET A 90 -31.76 12.21 14.72
CA MET A 90 -31.69 12.10 16.18
C MET A 90 -30.35 11.51 16.65
N ARG A 91 -29.83 10.45 16.00
CA ARG A 91 -28.54 9.84 16.35
C ARG A 91 -27.36 10.78 16.15
N HIS A 92 -27.45 11.66 15.14
CA HIS A 92 -26.38 12.57 14.73
C HIS A 92 -26.64 14.04 15.04
N THR A 93 -27.64 14.34 15.87
CA THR A 93 -27.84 15.67 16.47
C THR A 93 -27.06 15.74 17.77
N VAL A 94 -25.83 16.23 17.68
CA VAL A 94 -24.94 16.35 18.84
C VAL A 94 -25.22 17.67 19.55
N SER A 95 -25.61 17.61 20.83
CA SER A 95 -25.70 18.79 21.71
C SER A 95 -24.31 19.12 22.26
N TYR A 96 -23.77 20.29 21.89
CA TYR A 96 -22.48 20.77 22.39
C TYR A 96 -22.67 21.55 23.69
N TYR A 97 -22.46 20.91 24.84
CA TYR A 97 -22.45 21.61 26.12
C TYR A 97 -21.02 21.96 26.56
N ILE A 98 -20.71 23.25 26.61
CA ILE A 98 -19.47 23.76 27.20
C ILE A 98 -19.79 24.17 28.63
N HIS A 99 -19.08 23.60 29.60
CA HIS A 99 -19.32 23.89 31.01
C HIS A 99 -18.65 25.22 31.40
N LYS A 100 -19.45 26.24 31.69
CA LYS A 100 -18.93 27.51 32.20
C LYS A 100 -18.81 27.43 33.72
N PRO A 101 -17.63 27.71 34.31
CA PRO A 101 -17.50 27.79 35.76
C PRO A 101 -18.43 28.88 36.32
N GLU A 102 -19.33 28.50 37.22
CA GLU A 102 -20.30 29.41 37.88
C GLU A 102 -19.78 29.97 39.23
N THR A 103 -18.61 29.51 39.69
CA THR A 103 -18.03 29.87 40.99
C THR A 103 -17.12 31.10 40.90
N ALA A 104 -17.03 31.86 42.00
CA ALA A 104 -16.11 33.00 42.13
C ALA A 104 -14.64 32.57 42.29
N GLU A 105 -14.38 31.33 42.74
CA GLU A 105 -13.04 30.76 42.85
C GLU A 105 -12.58 30.15 41.52
N LYS A 106 -11.28 30.28 41.23
CA LYS A 106 -10.66 29.69 40.03
C LYS A 106 -10.70 28.17 40.12
N VAL A 107 -11.15 27.51 39.05
CA VAL A 107 -11.19 26.05 38.93
C VAL A 107 -9.85 25.54 38.39
N ASN A 108 -9.33 24.46 38.95
CA ASN A 108 -8.15 23.78 38.41
C ASN A 108 -8.45 23.18 37.04
N ALA A 109 -7.58 23.44 36.07
CA ALA A 109 -7.81 23.05 34.69
C ALA A 109 -6.52 22.62 33.98
N TYR A 110 -6.68 21.99 32.82
CA TYR A 110 -5.59 21.50 31.97
C TYR A 110 -5.85 21.92 30.53
N LEU A 111 -4.80 22.32 29.82
CA LEU A 111 -4.87 22.77 28.44
C LEU A 111 -4.21 21.73 27.52
N GLY A 112 -4.94 21.32 26.50
CA GLY A 112 -4.41 20.54 25.39
C GLY A 112 -4.38 21.38 24.12
N ILE A 113 -3.30 21.26 23.36
CA ILE A 113 -3.11 21.93 22.09
C ILE A 113 -2.75 20.89 21.04
N ASP A 114 -3.52 20.82 19.96
CA ASP A 114 -3.30 19.92 18.83
C ASP A 114 -3.01 20.74 17.57
N ILE A 115 -1.79 20.61 17.05
CA ILE A 115 -1.26 21.49 15.99
C ILE A 115 -1.04 20.69 14.71
N GLY A 116 -2.07 20.66 13.87
CA GLY A 116 -2.03 20.09 12.53
C GLY A 116 -1.53 21.06 11.46
N SER A 117 -1.30 20.55 10.25
CA SER A 117 -0.87 21.35 9.09
C SER A 117 -1.95 22.32 8.60
N ILE A 118 -3.22 21.92 8.72
CA ILE A 118 -4.39 22.71 8.30
C ILE A 118 -5.08 23.42 9.46
N SER A 119 -5.27 22.72 10.58
CA SER A 119 -5.99 23.25 11.75
C SER A 119 -5.17 23.18 13.02
N THR A 120 -5.39 24.14 13.90
CA THR A 120 -4.85 24.22 15.26
C THR A 120 -6.02 24.25 16.24
N ASN A 121 -6.02 23.29 17.16
CA ASN A 121 -7.11 23.06 18.10
C ASN A 121 -6.63 23.25 19.53
N LEU A 122 -7.41 23.97 20.35
CA LEU A 122 -7.14 24.14 21.77
C LEU A 122 -8.35 23.67 22.57
N ALA A 123 -8.12 23.00 23.70
CA ALA A 123 -9.17 22.55 24.60
C ALA A 123 -8.73 22.71 26.07
N VAL A 124 -9.60 23.29 26.90
CA VAL A 124 -9.40 23.42 28.34
C VAL A 124 -10.40 22.52 29.06
N ILE A 125 -9.92 21.64 29.93
CA ILE A 125 -10.76 20.75 30.75
C ILE A 125 -10.52 20.99 32.24
N ASP A 126 -11.50 20.72 33.10
CA ASP A 126 -11.32 20.70 34.56
C ASP A 126 -10.89 19.33 35.11
N GLU A 127 -10.75 19.22 36.44
CA GLU A 127 -10.37 17.97 37.12
C GLU A 127 -11.44 16.86 37.01
N GLU A 128 -12.69 17.24 36.78
CA GLU A 128 -13.81 16.34 36.47
C GLU A 128 -13.91 15.98 34.98
N LYS A 129 -12.92 16.39 34.18
CA LYS A 129 -12.81 16.12 32.74
C LYS A 129 -13.88 16.80 31.88
N ARG A 130 -14.56 17.82 32.40
CA ARG A 130 -15.55 18.61 31.66
C ARG A 130 -14.85 19.65 30.79
N LEU A 131 -15.33 19.84 29.56
CA LEU A 131 -14.78 20.84 28.64
C LEU A 131 -15.26 22.26 29.02
N LEU A 132 -14.30 23.14 29.35
CA LEU A 132 -14.55 24.52 29.76
C LEU A 132 -14.47 25.52 28.60
N ALA A 133 -13.58 25.28 27.64
CA ALA A 133 -13.40 26.10 26.45
C ALA A 133 -12.74 25.30 25.33
N LYS A 134 -13.05 25.61 24.06
CA LYS A 134 -12.35 25.06 22.89
C LYS A 134 -12.19 26.08 21.77
N ARG A 135 -11.18 25.90 20.91
CA ARG A 135 -11.01 26.62 19.65
C ARG A 135 -10.59 25.66 18.55
N TYR A 136 -11.12 25.89 17.34
CA TYR A 136 -10.72 25.26 16.09
C TYR A 136 -10.33 26.39 15.14
N LEU A 137 -9.03 26.52 14.85
CA LEU A 137 -8.48 27.62 14.06
C LEU A 137 -7.74 27.09 12.84
N MET A 138 -7.68 27.87 11.76
CA MET A 138 -6.88 27.50 10.59
C MET A 138 -5.40 27.82 10.85
N THR A 139 -4.54 26.81 10.75
CA THR A 139 -3.08 26.97 10.88
C THR A 139 -2.54 27.86 9.76
N ALA A 140 -3.00 27.68 8.51
CA ALA A 140 -2.61 28.46 7.33
C ALA A 140 -1.08 28.68 7.21
N GLY A 141 -0.29 27.64 7.50
CA GLY A 141 1.19 27.68 7.50
C GLY A 141 1.82 28.51 8.62
N ARG A 142 1.03 29.05 9.55
CA ARG A 142 1.42 29.95 10.64
C ARG A 142 1.01 29.38 12.01
N PRO A 143 1.61 28.25 12.45
CA PRO A 143 1.20 27.56 13.68
C PRO A 143 1.33 28.41 14.95
N ILE A 144 2.37 29.24 15.05
CA ILE A 144 2.57 30.13 16.21
C ILE A 144 1.43 31.15 16.31
N GLU A 145 1.04 31.76 15.20
CA GLU A 145 -0.04 32.76 15.19
C GLU A 145 -1.39 32.14 15.53
N ALA A 146 -1.69 30.96 14.98
CA ALA A 146 -2.93 30.25 15.31
C ALA A 146 -3.00 29.89 16.81
N VAL A 147 -1.89 29.44 17.40
CA VAL A 147 -1.83 29.16 18.85
C VAL A 147 -1.96 30.45 19.67
N LYS A 148 -1.31 31.55 19.27
CA LYS A 148 -1.44 32.85 19.95
C LYS A 148 -2.87 33.35 19.95
N GLN A 149 -3.54 33.31 18.79
CA GLN A 149 -4.95 33.65 18.66
C GLN A 149 -5.82 32.76 19.55
N GLY A 150 -5.61 31.44 19.52
CA GLY A 150 -6.37 30.51 20.36
C GLY A 150 -6.18 30.76 21.87
N LEU A 151 -4.96 31.03 22.31
CA LEU A 151 -4.65 31.37 23.70
C LEU A 151 -5.25 32.70 24.12
N GLU A 152 -5.24 33.71 23.24
CA GLU A 152 -5.88 34.99 23.49
C GLU A 152 -7.39 34.84 23.67
N GLU A 153 -8.06 34.19 22.73
CA GLU A 153 -9.50 34.00 22.75
C GLU A 153 -9.98 33.15 23.94
N ILE A 154 -9.24 32.08 24.29
CA ILE A 154 -9.53 31.26 25.48
C ILE A 154 -9.22 32.04 26.75
N GLY A 155 -8.11 32.78 26.79
CA GLY A 155 -7.72 33.60 27.93
C GLY A 155 -8.77 34.66 28.26
N MET A 156 -9.35 35.32 27.25
CA MET A 156 -10.47 36.25 27.43
C MET A 156 -11.75 35.56 27.94
N GLU A 157 -12.00 34.31 27.55
CA GLU A 157 -13.22 33.58 27.91
C GLU A 157 -13.16 32.99 29.33
N VAL A 158 -12.06 32.32 29.69
CA VAL A 158 -11.95 31.54 30.93
C VAL A 158 -10.70 31.84 31.78
N GLY A 159 -9.74 32.65 31.31
CA GLY A 159 -8.44 32.85 31.97
C GLY A 159 -8.53 33.36 33.42
N ASP A 160 -9.49 34.23 33.72
CA ASP A 160 -9.74 34.74 35.08
C ASP A 160 -10.48 33.73 35.98
N ARG A 161 -10.97 32.62 35.42
CA ARG A 161 -11.75 31.59 36.11
C ARG A 161 -11.02 30.26 36.27
N VAL A 162 -9.84 30.10 35.66
CA VAL A 162 -9.11 28.83 35.67
C VAL A 162 -7.69 28.99 36.18
N ASN A 163 -7.19 27.93 36.81
CA ASN A 163 -5.79 27.74 37.15
C ASN A 163 -5.24 26.56 36.33
N ILE A 164 -4.38 26.83 35.35
CA ILE A 164 -3.84 25.79 34.47
C ILE A 164 -2.74 25.02 35.22
N LEU A 165 -3.04 23.79 35.61
CA LEU A 165 -2.14 22.89 36.32
C LEU A 165 -1.28 22.02 35.42
N GLY A 166 -1.55 22.00 34.11
CA GLY A 166 -0.74 21.27 33.15
C GLY A 166 -1.11 21.56 31.70
N VAL A 167 -0.11 21.52 30.83
CA VAL A 167 -0.28 21.75 29.40
C VAL A 167 0.31 20.60 28.60
N GLY A 168 -0.46 20.12 27.63
CA GLY A 168 -0.01 19.11 26.69
C GLY A 168 -0.08 19.59 25.25
N THR A 169 0.87 19.16 24.43
CA THR A 169 0.88 19.47 22.98
C THR A 169 0.97 18.21 22.13
N THR A 170 0.21 18.18 21.03
CA THR A 170 0.14 17.09 20.04
C THR A 170 0.04 17.60 18.60
N GLY A 171 -0.08 16.71 17.61
CA GLY A 171 -0.08 17.03 16.18
C GLY A 171 1.31 17.17 15.56
N SER A 172 1.35 17.58 14.28
CA SER A 172 2.59 17.75 13.50
C SER A 172 3.52 18.86 14.03
N GLY A 173 2.94 19.93 14.58
CA GLY A 173 3.68 21.08 15.12
C GLY A 173 4.04 20.96 16.60
N ARG A 174 3.77 19.80 17.24
CA ARG A 174 3.79 19.63 18.69
C ARG A 174 5.06 20.12 19.37
N TYR A 175 6.24 19.70 18.90
CA TYR A 175 7.51 20.01 19.56
C TYR A 175 7.81 21.52 19.55
N MET A 176 7.59 22.18 18.41
CA MET A 176 7.77 23.63 18.27
C MET A 176 6.88 24.40 19.26
N ILE A 177 5.60 24.04 19.28
CA ILE A 177 4.63 24.73 20.14
C ILE A 177 4.83 24.38 21.60
N ALA A 178 5.27 23.16 21.92
CA ALA A 178 5.59 22.75 23.27
C ALA A 178 6.61 23.68 23.93
N ASP A 179 7.67 24.04 23.21
CA ASP A 179 8.69 24.94 23.72
C ASP A 179 8.20 26.40 23.76
N PHE A 180 7.35 26.79 22.82
CA PHE A 180 6.70 28.10 22.82
C PHE A 180 5.78 28.30 24.05
N VAL A 181 4.87 27.37 24.32
CA VAL A 181 3.87 27.50 25.40
C VAL A 181 4.37 27.05 26.77
N GLY A 182 5.49 26.32 26.83
CA GLY A 182 5.94 25.64 28.05
C GLY A 182 5.06 24.43 28.38
N ALA A 183 4.93 23.49 27.44
CA ALA A 183 4.11 22.30 27.67
C ALA A 183 4.78 21.32 28.62
N ASP A 184 4.05 20.76 29.57
CA ASP A 184 4.55 19.78 30.54
C ASP A 184 4.76 18.40 29.89
N ILE A 185 3.97 18.08 28.87
CA ILE A 185 4.06 16.80 28.16
C ILE A 185 3.80 16.97 26.66
N VAL A 186 4.55 16.24 25.85
CA VAL A 186 4.34 16.13 24.41
C VAL A 186 4.00 14.68 24.11
N LYS A 187 2.90 14.45 23.39
CA LYS A 187 2.53 13.12 22.90
C LYS A 187 2.06 13.19 21.46
N ASN A 188 2.18 12.07 20.75
CA ASN A 188 1.69 11.96 19.39
C ASN A 188 0.15 12.03 19.33
N GLU A 189 -0.37 12.38 18.16
CA GLU A 189 -1.80 12.63 17.95
C GLU A 189 -2.65 11.36 17.98
N ILE A 190 -2.08 10.20 17.64
CA ILE A 190 -2.77 8.90 17.70
C ILE A 190 -3.14 8.58 19.16
N THR A 191 -2.18 8.73 20.07
CA THR A 191 -2.39 8.56 21.51
C THR A 191 -3.39 9.57 22.05
N ALA A 192 -3.32 10.83 21.61
CA ALA A 192 -4.27 11.87 22.04
C ALA A 192 -5.70 11.58 21.57
N GLN A 193 -5.90 11.28 20.28
CA GLN A 193 -7.21 10.94 19.71
C GLN A 193 -7.83 9.71 20.40
N ALA A 194 -7.03 8.64 20.57
CA ALA A 194 -7.47 7.44 21.27
C ALA A 194 -7.85 7.72 22.72
N GLN A 195 -7.05 8.52 23.45
CA GLN A 195 -7.35 8.87 24.84
C GLN A 195 -8.68 9.61 24.98
N ALA A 196 -8.99 10.53 24.07
CA ALA A 196 -10.28 11.21 24.07
C ALA A 196 -11.43 10.25 23.78
N ALA A 197 -11.28 9.38 22.76
CA ALA A 197 -12.32 8.41 22.39
C ALA A 197 -12.62 7.43 23.53
N ILE A 198 -11.59 6.88 24.18
CA ILE A 198 -11.73 5.92 25.29
C ILE A 198 -12.38 6.58 26.51
N GLU A 199 -12.10 7.86 26.76
CA GLU A 199 -12.74 8.60 27.85
C GLU A 199 -14.23 8.86 27.57
N ILE A 200 -14.59 9.13 26.31
CA ILE A 200 -15.98 9.35 25.90
C ILE A 200 -16.79 8.03 25.96
N ASP A 201 -16.24 6.94 25.43
CA ASP A 201 -16.85 5.61 25.51
C ASP A 201 -15.75 4.54 25.62
N PRO A 202 -15.57 3.89 26.78
CA PRO A 202 -14.57 2.84 26.97
C PRO A 202 -14.75 1.61 26.07
N GLN A 203 -15.92 1.44 25.44
CA GLN A 203 -16.21 0.35 24.52
C GLN A 203 -15.87 0.68 23.06
N VAL A 204 -15.36 1.88 22.75
CA VAL A 204 -14.92 2.22 21.41
C VAL A 204 -13.84 1.23 20.94
N ASP A 205 -14.01 0.68 19.75
CA ASP A 205 -13.08 -0.29 19.18
C ASP A 205 -12.40 0.22 17.89
N THR A 206 -12.99 1.22 17.24
CA THR A 206 -12.49 1.76 15.98
C THR A 206 -12.69 3.26 15.93
N ILE A 207 -11.65 3.99 15.56
CA ILE A 207 -11.69 5.41 15.27
C ILE A 207 -11.33 5.62 13.81
N LEU A 208 -12.26 6.23 13.09
CA LEU A 208 -12.03 6.80 11.77
C LEU A 208 -11.88 8.30 11.97
N GLU A 209 -10.73 8.88 11.63
CA GLU A 209 -10.51 10.32 11.74
C GLU A 209 -10.17 10.87 10.36
N ILE A 210 -10.92 11.87 9.90
CA ILE A 210 -10.62 12.53 8.61
C ILE A 210 -10.52 14.04 8.87
N GLY A 211 -9.28 14.52 8.82
CA GLY A 211 -8.92 15.93 8.90
C GLY A 211 -8.91 16.61 7.54
N GLY A 212 -8.32 17.81 7.50
CA GLY A 212 -8.22 18.61 6.28
C GLY A 212 -7.23 18.05 5.25
N GLN A 213 -6.06 17.56 5.69
CA GLN A 213 -4.99 17.04 4.81
C GLN A 213 -4.54 15.62 5.15
N ASP A 214 -4.84 15.17 6.36
CA ASP A 214 -4.54 13.82 6.80
C ASP A 214 -5.81 13.13 7.29
N SER A 215 -5.71 11.81 7.41
CA SER A 215 -6.78 10.96 7.88
C SER A 215 -6.16 9.74 8.53
N LYS A 216 -6.74 9.30 9.64
CA LYS A 216 -6.15 8.31 10.54
C LYS A 216 -7.17 7.23 10.83
N TYR A 217 -6.71 5.99 10.91
CA TYR A 217 -7.45 4.84 11.39
C TYR A 217 -6.80 4.38 12.69
N ILE A 218 -7.59 4.12 13.73
CA ILE A 218 -7.08 3.60 15.01
C ILE A 218 -7.99 2.46 15.46
N SER A 219 -7.41 1.29 15.74
CA SER A 219 -8.09 0.16 16.34
C SER A 219 -7.75 0.07 17.82
N ILE A 220 -8.77 -0.08 18.64
CA ILE A 220 -8.70 -0.15 20.09
C ILE A 220 -9.27 -1.50 20.55
N ARG A 221 -8.58 -2.14 21.48
CA ARG A 221 -9.08 -3.32 22.18
C ARG A 221 -8.74 -3.18 23.65
N ASP A 222 -9.74 -3.36 24.51
CA ASP A 222 -9.61 -3.25 25.97
C ASP A 222 -8.98 -1.92 26.43
N GLY A 223 -9.35 -0.81 25.75
CA GLY A 223 -8.81 0.53 26.04
C GLY A 223 -7.35 0.74 25.60
N ILE A 224 -6.80 -0.15 24.74
CA ILE A 224 -5.42 -0.06 24.25
C ILE A 224 -5.42 0.01 22.72
N ILE A 225 -4.62 0.90 22.15
CA ILE A 225 -4.36 0.93 20.71
C ILE A 225 -3.68 -0.38 20.30
N VAL A 226 -4.32 -1.16 19.43
CA VAL A 226 -3.78 -2.43 18.91
C VAL A 226 -3.28 -2.31 17.48
N ASP A 227 -3.81 -1.36 16.71
CA ASP A 227 -3.41 -1.09 15.34
C ASP A 227 -3.75 0.36 14.99
N PHE A 228 -3.03 0.97 14.06
CA PHE A 228 -3.35 2.29 13.53
C PHE A 228 -2.70 2.50 12.15
N GLU A 229 -3.26 3.40 11.37
CA GLU A 229 -2.71 3.82 10.07
C GLU A 229 -3.01 5.30 9.83
N MET A 230 -2.18 5.94 9.01
CA MET A 230 -2.43 7.30 8.55
C MET A 230 -2.24 7.36 7.04
N ASN A 231 -3.03 8.17 6.34
CA ASN A 231 -2.86 8.36 4.90
C ASN A 231 -1.44 8.87 4.56
N LYS A 232 -0.87 8.36 3.48
CA LYS A 232 0.43 8.78 2.98
C LYS A 232 0.25 10.03 2.13
N ALA A 233 0.68 11.21 2.60
CA ALA A 233 0.82 12.47 1.85
C ALA A 233 -0.15 12.65 0.64
N CYS A 234 -1.42 12.32 0.81
CA CYS A 234 -2.39 12.19 -0.28
C CYS A 234 -3.65 12.95 0.11
N ALA A 235 -4.02 13.94 -0.70
CA ALA A 235 -5.23 14.71 -0.50
C ALA A 235 -6.50 13.88 -0.78
N ALA A 236 -6.40 12.77 -1.54
CA ALA A 236 -7.54 11.93 -1.87
C ALA A 236 -8.10 11.28 -0.59
N GLY A 237 -9.36 11.56 -0.28
CA GLY A 237 -10.02 11.07 0.94
C GLY A 237 -9.92 12.00 2.15
N THR A 238 -9.55 13.27 1.97
CA THR A 238 -9.43 14.27 3.05
C THR A 238 -10.39 15.45 2.85
N GLY A 239 -10.57 16.30 3.86
CA GLY A 239 -11.47 17.47 3.77
C GLY A 239 -11.09 18.46 2.67
N SER A 240 -9.78 18.67 2.44
CA SER A 240 -9.30 19.58 1.39
C SER A 240 -9.73 19.17 -0.02
N PHE A 241 -9.85 17.86 -0.28
CA PHE A 241 -10.38 17.37 -1.54
C PHE A 241 -11.87 17.72 -1.71
N LEU A 242 -12.69 17.56 -0.67
CA LEU A 242 -14.11 17.96 -0.73
C LEU A 242 -14.24 19.45 -1.03
N GLU A 243 -13.45 20.28 -0.35
CA GLU A 243 -13.43 21.73 -0.57
C GLU A 243 -13.08 22.07 -2.01
N GLU A 244 -11.99 21.52 -2.55
CA GLU A 244 -11.56 21.77 -3.93
C GLU A 244 -12.61 21.33 -4.97
N GLN A 245 -13.21 20.15 -4.80
CA GLN A 245 -14.20 19.65 -5.77
C GLN A 245 -15.54 20.38 -5.67
N ALA A 246 -15.98 20.75 -4.46
CA ALA A 246 -17.21 21.51 -4.27
C ALA A 246 -17.09 22.93 -4.85
N GLU A 247 -15.94 23.59 -4.66
CA GLU A 247 -15.66 24.90 -5.26
C GLU A 247 -15.71 24.84 -6.79
N LYS A 248 -15.16 23.78 -7.41
CA LYS A 248 -15.26 23.56 -8.87
C LYS A 248 -16.68 23.32 -9.36
N LEU A 249 -17.56 22.79 -8.51
CA LEU A 249 -18.99 22.62 -8.81
C LEU A 249 -19.84 23.87 -8.48
N ASP A 250 -19.20 24.93 -7.97
CA ASP A 250 -19.83 26.15 -7.48
C ASP A 250 -20.83 25.83 -6.34
N ILE A 251 -20.34 25.13 -5.32
CA ILE A 251 -21.10 24.64 -4.15
C ILE A 251 -20.34 24.93 -2.85
N SER A 252 -21.02 25.49 -1.86
CA SER A 252 -20.49 25.63 -0.50
C SER A 252 -20.46 24.30 0.25
N VAL A 253 -19.27 23.85 0.69
CA VAL A 253 -19.14 22.62 1.52
C VAL A 253 -19.92 22.73 2.83
N LYS A 254 -19.93 23.91 3.46
CA LYS A 254 -20.55 24.12 4.77
C LYS A 254 -22.07 24.24 4.70
N GLU A 255 -22.59 24.88 3.66
CA GLU A 255 -24.00 25.28 3.60
C GLU A 255 -24.83 24.37 2.68
N GLU A 256 -24.26 23.91 1.56
CA GLU A 256 -25.04 23.31 0.47
C GLU A 256 -24.73 21.83 0.23
N PHE A 257 -23.45 21.42 0.39
CA PHE A 257 -22.99 20.08 0.00
C PHE A 257 -23.83 18.96 0.62
N GLY A 258 -24.01 18.99 1.94
CA GLY A 258 -24.76 17.96 2.64
C GLY A 258 -26.20 17.87 2.14
N SER A 259 -26.87 19.02 2.02
CA SER A 259 -28.26 19.10 1.53
C SER A 259 -28.38 18.52 0.12
N LEU A 260 -27.53 18.95 -0.82
CA LEU A 260 -27.55 18.46 -2.20
C LEU A 260 -27.29 16.95 -2.30
N ALA A 261 -26.34 16.43 -1.51
CA ALA A 261 -26.04 15.00 -1.48
C ALA A 261 -27.26 14.15 -1.06
N PHE A 262 -28.03 14.61 -0.07
CA PHE A 262 -29.23 13.91 0.43
C PHE A 262 -30.40 13.92 -0.56
N HIS A 263 -30.43 14.85 -1.52
CA HIS A 263 -31.47 14.87 -2.57
C HIS A 263 -31.19 13.89 -3.72
N SER A 264 -29.98 13.33 -3.80
CA SER A 264 -29.59 12.39 -4.85
C SER A 264 -30.38 11.09 -4.78
N GLN A 265 -31.00 10.72 -5.90
CA GLN A 265 -31.67 9.43 -6.06
C GLN A 265 -30.73 8.37 -6.65
N ARG A 266 -29.68 8.79 -7.37
CA ARG A 266 -28.76 7.88 -8.05
C ARG A 266 -27.32 8.43 -8.06
N PRO A 267 -26.64 8.44 -6.90
CA PRO A 267 -25.28 8.98 -6.79
C PRO A 267 -24.32 8.37 -7.82
N CYS A 268 -23.48 9.23 -8.41
CA CYS A 268 -22.53 8.83 -9.46
C CYS A 268 -21.39 7.97 -8.91
N THR A 269 -20.96 6.97 -9.69
CA THR A 269 -19.72 6.24 -9.41
C THR A 269 -18.53 7.04 -9.96
N LEU A 270 -17.80 7.74 -9.09
CA LEU A 270 -16.63 8.54 -9.49
C LEU A 270 -15.30 7.78 -9.32
N GLY A 271 -15.34 6.62 -8.66
CA GLY A 271 -14.19 5.76 -8.38
C GLY A 271 -13.43 6.15 -7.11
N GLU A 272 -12.34 5.43 -6.87
CA GLU A 272 -11.51 5.44 -5.64
C GLU A 272 -10.03 5.79 -5.93
N ARG A 273 -9.77 6.43 -7.07
CA ARG A 273 -8.42 6.72 -7.56
C ARG A 273 -7.92 8.06 -6.98
N CYS A 274 -6.67 8.42 -7.33
CA CYS A 274 -6.10 9.74 -7.01
C CYS A 274 -7.05 10.89 -7.37
N THR A 275 -6.97 12.01 -6.64
CA THR A 275 -7.78 13.22 -6.85
C THR A 275 -7.86 13.64 -8.31
N VAL A 276 -6.74 13.56 -9.05
CA VAL A 276 -6.67 13.86 -10.49
C VAL A 276 -7.57 12.95 -11.34
N PHE A 277 -7.60 11.66 -11.04
CA PHE A 277 -8.47 10.73 -11.78
C PHE A 277 -9.93 10.87 -11.37
N MET A 278 -10.20 11.13 -10.09
CA MET A 278 -11.56 11.41 -9.62
C MET A 278 -12.09 12.70 -10.24
N GLU A 279 -11.25 13.73 -10.38
CA GLU A 279 -11.58 14.96 -11.10
C GLU A 279 -11.94 14.65 -12.56
N ASN A 280 -11.12 13.86 -13.26
CA ASN A 280 -11.45 13.42 -14.62
C ASN A 280 -12.78 12.64 -14.68
N SER A 281 -13.04 11.76 -13.71
CA SER A 281 -14.33 11.05 -13.60
C SER A 281 -15.49 12.01 -13.35
N LEU A 282 -15.34 12.96 -12.43
CA LEU A 282 -16.33 13.98 -12.08
C LEU A 282 -16.66 14.84 -13.31
N LEU A 283 -15.63 15.37 -13.98
CA LEU A 283 -15.77 16.15 -15.22
C LEU A 283 -16.41 15.34 -16.34
N SER A 284 -16.02 14.08 -16.51
CA SER A 284 -16.62 13.18 -17.51
C SER A 284 -18.12 12.96 -17.25
N LYS A 285 -18.52 12.69 -16.00
CA LYS A 285 -19.94 12.53 -15.64
C LYS A 285 -20.72 13.85 -15.75
N GLN A 286 -20.10 14.97 -15.39
CA GLN A 286 -20.67 16.30 -15.57
C GLN A 286 -20.90 16.63 -17.06
N GLN A 287 -19.92 16.36 -17.92
CA GLN A 287 -20.03 16.55 -19.38
C GLN A 287 -21.10 15.66 -20.01
N ARG A 288 -21.38 14.49 -19.41
CA ARG A 288 -22.47 13.59 -19.80
C ARG A 288 -23.85 14.04 -19.28
N GLY A 289 -23.92 15.14 -18.53
CA GLY A 289 -25.17 15.71 -18.04
C GLY A 289 -25.69 15.12 -16.73
N SER A 290 -24.83 14.50 -15.91
CA SER A 290 -25.23 14.06 -14.57
C SER A 290 -25.68 15.26 -13.70
N PRO A 291 -26.80 15.14 -12.95
CA PRO A 291 -27.26 16.18 -12.03
C PRO A 291 -26.24 16.48 -10.93
N LYS A 292 -26.23 17.72 -10.41
CA LYS A 292 -25.28 18.14 -9.37
C LYS A 292 -25.43 17.31 -8.10
N GLU A 293 -26.66 17.02 -7.68
CA GLU A 293 -26.98 16.17 -6.52
C GLU A 293 -26.33 14.78 -6.62
N ASP A 294 -26.38 14.14 -7.80
CA ASP A 294 -25.77 12.83 -8.03
C ASP A 294 -24.24 12.89 -8.04
N LEU A 295 -23.66 13.97 -8.55
CA LEU A 295 -22.22 14.21 -8.50
C LEU A 295 -21.73 14.42 -7.07
N VAL A 296 -22.43 15.25 -6.28
CA VAL A 296 -22.10 15.57 -4.89
C VAL A 296 -22.23 14.34 -3.98
N ALA A 297 -23.31 13.57 -4.12
CA ALA A 297 -23.45 12.31 -3.40
C ALA A 297 -22.38 11.29 -3.83
N GLY A 298 -22.01 11.28 -5.11
CA GLY A 298 -20.87 10.52 -5.62
C GLY A 298 -19.54 10.91 -4.96
N LEU A 299 -19.28 12.20 -4.75
CA LEU A 299 -18.09 12.71 -4.05
C LEU A 299 -18.05 12.24 -2.58
N ALA A 300 -19.20 12.21 -1.88
CA ALA A 300 -19.28 11.68 -0.52
C ALA A 300 -18.89 10.19 -0.47
N TYR A 301 -19.41 9.38 -1.40
CA TYR A 301 -19.01 7.98 -1.55
C TYR A 301 -17.54 7.81 -1.90
N SER A 302 -17.01 8.64 -2.79
CA SER A 302 -15.61 8.59 -3.20
C SER A 302 -14.64 8.89 -2.06
N ILE A 303 -14.96 9.82 -1.15
CA ILE A 303 -14.15 10.02 0.06
C ILE A 303 -14.12 8.75 0.92
N VAL A 304 -15.28 8.16 1.19
CA VAL A 304 -15.38 6.95 2.01
C VAL A 304 -14.59 5.82 1.36
N GLN A 305 -14.79 5.57 0.07
CA GLN A 305 -14.07 4.53 -0.67
C GLN A 305 -12.56 4.76 -0.65
N ASN A 306 -12.10 6.01 -0.89
CA ASN A 306 -10.68 6.33 -0.81
C ASN A 306 -10.13 6.07 0.59
N TYR A 307 -10.81 6.57 1.63
CA TYR A 307 -10.37 6.40 3.00
C TYR A 307 -10.29 4.91 3.38
N ILE A 308 -11.35 4.14 3.11
CA ILE A 308 -11.36 2.70 3.40
C ILE A 308 -10.26 1.97 2.62
N ASN A 309 -10.12 2.22 1.32
CA ASN A 309 -9.19 1.44 0.50
C ASN A 309 -7.73 1.88 0.63
N ARG A 310 -7.45 3.14 1.01
CA ARG A 310 -6.09 3.69 1.10
C ARG A 310 -5.55 3.77 2.51
N VAL A 311 -6.42 4.01 3.49
CA VAL A 311 -6.03 4.22 4.88
C VAL A 311 -6.34 2.98 5.69
N VAL A 312 -7.58 2.50 5.66
CA VAL A 312 -7.94 1.31 6.42
C VAL A 312 -7.31 0.06 5.80
N GLY A 313 -7.44 -0.12 4.49
CA GLY A 313 -6.92 -1.26 3.75
C GLY A 313 -7.58 -2.57 4.20
N ASP A 314 -6.77 -3.55 4.57
CA ASP A 314 -7.16 -4.88 5.06
C ASP A 314 -7.41 -4.92 6.59
N ARG A 315 -7.40 -3.75 7.26
CA ARG A 315 -7.56 -3.68 8.72
C ARG A 315 -9.01 -3.88 9.15
N ASN A 316 -9.16 -4.46 10.34
CA ASN A 316 -10.47 -4.82 10.89
C ASN A 316 -11.21 -3.64 11.50
N ILE A 317 -12.29 -3.19 10.85
CA ILE A 317 -13.25 -2.26 11.42
C ILE A 317 -14.19 -3.03 12.37
N GLY A 318 -14.16 -2.68 13.66
CA GLY A 318 -15.02 -3.27 14.69
C GLY A 318 -16.47 -2.78 14.62
N GLU A 319 -17.18 -2.86 15.75
CA GLU A 319 -18.61 -2.58 15.85
C GLU A 319 -18.90 -1.19 16.42
N LYS A 320 -18.14 -0.74 17.42
CA LYS A 320 -18.25 0.61 17.98
C LYS A 320 -17.25 1.56 17.31
N ILE A 321 -17.73 2.18 16.24
CA ILE A 321 -16.95 3.02 15.34
C ILE A 321 -17.20 4.50 15.63
N PHE A 322 -16.16 5.23 16.01
CA PHE A 322 -16.18 6.69 16.12
C PHE A 322 -15.69 7.33 14.83
N PHE A 323 -16.40 8.34 14.32
CA PHE A 323 -15.95 9.18 13.22
C PHE A 323 -15.61 10.58 13.72
N GLN A 324 -14.32 10.92 13.68
CA GLN A 324 -13.72 12.13 14.24
C GLN A 324 -13.11 13.02 13.13
N GLY A 325 -12.75 14.25 13.50
CA GLY A 325 -12.13 15.21 12.58
C GLY A 325 -13.12 16.19 11.96
N GLY A 326 -12.61 17.08 11.12
CA GLY A 326 -13.39 18.16 10.51
C GLY A 326 -14.43 17.65 9.49
N VAL A 327 -14.14 16.56 8.79
CA VAL A 327 -15.08 16.01 7.78
C VAL A 327 -16.31 15.37 8.44
N ALA A 328 -16.25 15.02 9.73
CA ALA A 328 -17.39 14.48 10.46
C ALA A 328 -18.55 15.48 10.62
N PHE A 329 -18.34 16.79 10.36
CA PHE A 329 -19.45 17.75 10.23
C PHE A 329 -20.34 17.46 9.02
N ASN A 330 -19.81 16.85 7.96
CA ASN A 330 -20.56 16.57 6.75
C ASN A 330 -21.38 15.28 6.90
N LYS A 331 -22.64 15.43 7.30
CA LYS A 331 -23.58 14.31 7.50
C LYS A 331 -23.73 13.39 6.28
N SER A 332 -23.53 13.89 5.07
CA SER A 332 -23.60 13.06 3.86
C SER A 332 -22.45 12.05 3.78
N VAL A 333 -21.27 12.41 4.29
CA VAL A 333 -20.11 11.50 4.39
C VAL A 333 -20.36 10.45 5.48
N VAL A 334 -20.98 10.83 6.60
CA VAL A 334 -21.41 9.88 7.64
C VAL A 334 -22.38 8.84 7.07
N ALA A 335 -23.41 9.30 6.34
CA ALA A 335 -24.37 8.41 5.67
C ALA A 335 -23.70 7.52 4.61
N ALA A 336 -22.71 8.04 3.88
CA ALA A 336 -21.92 7.25 2.94
C ALA A 336 -21.10 6.16 3.64
N PHE A 337 -20.53 6.42 4.82
CA PHE A 337 -19.85 5.40 5.64
C PHE A 337 -20.80 4.32 6.10
N GLU A 338 -21.97 4.69 6.65
CA GLU A 338 -22.99 3.72 7.09
C GLU A 338 -23.44 2.83 5.93
N ASN A 339 -23.72 3.42 4.76
CA ASN A 339 -24.11 2.67 3.56
C ASN A 339 -22.99 1.79 2.99
N TYR A 340 -21.73 2.22 3.09
CA TYR A 340 -20.59 1.48 2.53
C TYR A 340 -20.19 0.30 3.42
N LEU A 341 -20.17 0.51 4.74
CA LEU A 341 -19.75 -0.47 5.73
C LEU A 341 -20.89 -1.39 6.18
N ASP A 342 -22.14 -0.97 5.99
CA ASP A 342 -23.32 -1.62 6.56
C ASP A 342 -23.22 -1.73 8.09
N LYS A 343 -22.72 -0.66 8.71
CA LYS A 343 -22.49 -0.53 10.16
C LYS A 343 -22.89 0.86 10.66
N ASN A 344 -23.25 0.95 11.93
CA ASN A 344 -23.54 2.24 12.58
C ASN A 344 -22.24 3.01 12.83
N ILE A 345 -22.27 4.31 12.50
CA ILE A 345 -21.17 5.24 12.80
C ILE A 345 -21.61 6.16 13.93
N ILE A 346 -20.72 6.48 14.86
CA ILE A 346 -20.95 7.40 15.97
C ILE A 346 -20.08 8.63 15.76
N VAL A 347 -20.68 9.82 15.66
CA VAL A 347 -19.93 11.08 15.69
C VAL A 347 -19.88 11.57 17.14
N PRO A 348 -18.73 11.51 17.82
CA PRO A 348 -18.66 11.85 19.24
C PRO A 348 -18.83 13.37 19.47
N PRO A 349 -19.21 13.79 20.69
CA PRO A 349 -19.23 15.21 21.04
C PRO A 349 -17.85 15.83 20.88
N HIS A 350 -17.84 17.06 20.36
CA HIS A 350 -16.61 17.81 20.10
C HIS A 350 -15.59 17.07 19.20
N HIS A 351 -16.06 16.24 18.25
CA HIS A 351 -15.27 15.50 17.26
C HIS A 351 -14.24 16.34 16.49
N ASP A 352 -14.42 17.66 16.46
CA ASP A 352 -13.54 18.64 15.81
C ASP A 352 -12.25 18.94 16.58
N VAL A 353 -12.23 18.70 17.90
CA VAL A 353 -11.10 19.03 18.79
C VAL A 353 -10.70 17.87 19.71
N THR A 354 -11.09 16.63 19.38
CA THR A 354 -10.79 15.43 20.20
C THR A 354 -9.30 15.23 20.47
N GLY A 355 -8.43 15.55 19.51
CA GLY A 355 -6.97 15.53 19.72
C GLY A 355 -6.52 16.46 20.85
N ALA A 356 -7.05 17.69 20.90
CA ALA A 356 -6.76 18.64 21.97
C ALA A 356 -7.34 18.19 23.32
N ILE A 357 -8.57 17.67 23.35
CA ILE A 357 -9.20 17.12 24.57
C ILE A 357 -8.36 15.97 25.14
N GLY A 358 -7.98 15.02 24.27
CA GLY A 358 -7.16 13.88 24.65
C GLY A 358 -5.81 14.31 25.20
N MET A 359 -5.20 15.33 24.62
CA MET A 359 -3.94 15.89 25.11
C MET A 359 -4.09 16.57 26.47
N ALA A 360 -5.20 17.26 26.74
CA ALA A 360 -5.50 17.83 28.05
C ALA A 360 -5.67 16.72 29.12
N LEU A 361 -6.34 15.61 28.78
CA LEU A 361 -6.47 14.43 29.65
C LEU A 361 -5.11 13.78 29.96
N ILE A 362 -4.24 13.67 28.94
CA ILE A 362 -2.87 13.16 29.11
C ILE A 362 -2.05 14.08 30.03
N ALA A 363 -2.14 15.39 29.85
CA ALA A 363 -1.48 16.37 30.71
C ALA A 363 -1.97 16.26 32.16
N MET A 364 -3.28 16.14 32.38
CA MET A 364 -3.85 15.91 33.70
C MET A 364 -3.27 14.66 34.37
N LYS A 365 -3.26 13.53 33.66
CA LYS A 365 -2.72 12.27 34.20
C LYS A 365 -1.23 12.40 34.53
N HIS A 366 -0.44 12.98 33.62
CA HIS A 366 0.99 13.17 33.80
C HIS A 366 1.33 13.99 35.06
N MET A 367 0.63 15.11 35.27
CA MET A 367 0.85 15.98 36.42
C MET A 367 0.42 15.29 37.74
N LYS A 368 -0.66 14.50 37.72
CA LYS A 368 -1.10 13.69 38.87
C LYS A 368 -0.08 12.61 39.23
N ASP A 369 0.49 11.92 38.25
CA ASP A 369 1.49 10.87 38.45
C ASP A 369 2.81 11.43 39.01
N GLN A 370 3.27 12.58 38.51
CA GLN A 370 4.45 13.27 39.06
C GLN A 370 4.26 13.72 40.52
N GLY A 371 3.05 14.15 40.89
CA GLY A 371 2.70 14.52 42.26
C GLY A 371 2.70 13.34 43.24
N GLN A 372 2.45 12.11 42.77
CA GLN A 372 2.50 10.89 43.59
C GLN A 372 3.91 10.28 43.69
N GLY A 373 4.71 10.35 42.62
CA GLY A 373 6.08 9.84 42.59
C GLY A 373 7.05 10.55 43.55
N ALA A 374 6.77 11.79 43.94
CA ALA A 374 7.57 12.54 44.92
C ALA A 374 7.46 12.00 46.36
N ARG A 375 6.49 11.13 46.68
CA ARG A 375 6.36 10.49 48.01
C ARG A 375 7.10 9.15 48.15
N GLY A 376 7.56 8.54 47.05
CA GLY A 376 8.08 7.16 47.05
C GLY A 376 9.60 7.01 47.23
N LYS A 377 10.36 8.07 47.51
CA LYS A 377 11.83 8.02 47.62
C LYS A 377 12.41 8.09 49.04
N GLU A 378 11.60 7.90 50.07
CA GLU A 378 12.11 7.66 51.43
C GLU A 378 11.60 6.35 52.02
N LYS A 379 12.57 5.45 52.22
CA LYS A 379 12.57 4.17 52.96
C LYS A 379 12.02 2.93 52.24
N GLY A 380 12.91 1.95 52.13
CA GLY A 380 12.65 0.62 51.59
C GLY A 380 12.12 -0.37 52.63
N GLU A 381 12.17 -1.62 52.20
CA GLU A 381 11.81 -2.88 52.88
C GLU A 381 10.36 -3.37 52.67
N SER A 382 10.27 -4.36 51.77
CA SER A 382 9.51 -5.61 51.88
C SER A 382 8.66 -5.78 53.15
N GLU A 383 7.34 -5.93 52.98
CA GLU A 383 6.57 -6.98 53.66
C GLU A 383 5.18 -7.18 53.03
N ALA A 384 4.72 -8.43 53.08
CA ALA A 384 3.47 -8.92 52.51
C ALA A 384 2.34 -8.99 53.55
N LEU A 385 1.08 -9.06 53.05
CA LEU A 385 -0.20 -9.30 53.77
C LEU A 385 -0.64 -8.18 54.75
N THR A 386 -1.91 -7.76 54.85
CA THR A 386 -3.12 -8.55 55.12
C THR A 386 -4.37 -7.63 55.01
N LEU A 387 -5.51 -8.15 54.55
CA LEU A 387 -6.81 -7.50 54.74
C LEU A 387 -7.16 -7.46 56.24
N ASN A 388 -7.43 -6.27 56.79
CA ASN A 388 -8.38 -6.14 57.88
C ASN A 388 -9.02 -4.75 57.95
N SER A 389 -10.34 -4.78 58.03
CA SER A 389 -11.27 -3.68 58.21
C SER A 389 -11.12 -2.97 59.56
N LYS A 390 -11.08 -1.64 59.57
CA LYS A 390 -11.58 -0.82 60.69
C LYS A 390 -11.97 0.59 60.24
N LEU A 391 -13.18 0.98 60.62
CA LEU A 391 -13.86 2.25 60.36
C LEU A 391 -13.22 3.43 61.11
N LEU A 392 -13.17 4.57 60.39
CA LEU A 392 -13.38 5.97 60.79
C LEU A 392 -12.46 6.67 61.81
N THR A 393 -11.80 7.73 61.33
CA THR A 393 -11.98 9.13 61.82
C THR A 393 -11.70 10.13 60.67
N PRO A 394 -12.43 11.25 60.57
CA PRO A 394 -12.22 12.25 59.53
C PRO A 394 -11.02 13.12 59.89
N THR A 395 -9.89 12.89 59.24
CA THR A 395 -8.76 13.82 59.28
C THR A 395 -8.87 14.80 58.11
N THR A 396 -8.69 16.07 58.44
CA THR A 396 -8.69 17.26 57.60
C THR A 396 -8.00 17.05 56.24
N PRO A 397 -8.53 17.62 55.14
CA PRO A 397 -7.90 17.49 53.83
C PRO A 397 -6.55 18.20 53.85
N LYS A 398 -5.46 17.42 53.96
CA LYS A 398 -4.11 17.90 53.71
C LYS A 398 -4.00 18.18 52.21
N THR A 399 -3.93 19.48 51.88
CA THR A 399 -3.67 20.03 50.55
C THR A 399 -2.63 19.23 49.79
N LEU A 400 -3.05 18.58 48.69
CA LEU A 400 -2.12 18.06 47.68
C LEU A 400 -1.35 19.26 47.09
N THR A 401 -0.04 19.32 47.31
CA THR A 401 0.83 20.19 46.52
C THR A 401 1.01 19.55 45.14
N THR A 402 0.18 19.92 44.18
CA THR A 402 0.39 19.59 42.75
C THR A 402 1.70 20.22 42.26
N PRO A 403 2.50 19.52 41.42
CA PRO A 403 3.68 20.11 40.82
C PRO A 403 3.31 21.37 40.00
N ASN A 404 4.15 22.42 40.07
CA ASN A 404 3.94 23.63 39.28
C ASN A 404 4.13 23.32 37.78
N SER A 405 3.13 23.66 36.96
CA SER A 405 3.21 23.58 35.50
C SER A 405 4.29 24.52 34.94
N SER A 406 4.88 24.12 33.82
CA SER A 406 5.79 24.91 33.00
C SER A 406 5.09 25.88 32.05
N PHE A 407 3.75 25.96 32.10
CA PHE A 407 2.96 26.85 31.26
C PHE A 407 3.36 28.31 31.45
N LYS A 408 3.68 28.99 30.36
CA LYS A 408 4.16 30.38 30.41
C LYS A 408 3.04 31.44 30.50
N GLY A 409 1.77 31.01 30.51
CA GLY A 409 0.61 31.89 30.69
C GLY A 409 -0.12 32.30 29.41
N PHE A 410 -1.33 32.85 29.55
CA PHE A 410 -2.15 33.34 28.42
C PHE A 410 -1.61 34.66 27.81
N ASP A 411 -0.72 35.36 28.50
CA ASP A 411 -0.04 36.59 28.05
C ASP A 411 0.96 36.35 26.91
N LEU A 412 1.34 35.09 26.65
CA LEU A 412 2.13 34.68 25.48
C LEU A 412 1.60 35.22 24.15
N SER A 413 0.28 35.36 24.02
CA SER A 413 -0.39 35.95 22.85
C SER A 413 0.10 37.37 22.52
N LYS A 414 0.58 38.12 23.53
CA LYS A 414 0.97 39.54 23.40
C LYS A 414 2.46 39.76 23.15
N ARG A 415 3.29 38.70 23.16
CA ARG A 415 4.74 38.81 22.98
C ARG A 415 5.11 38.90 21.49
N SER A 416 6.05 39.78 21.16
CA SER A 416 6.60 39.89 19.80
C SER A 416 7.61 38.78 19.52
N TYR A 417 7.76 38.40 18.24
CA TYR A 417 8.78 37.45 17.81
C TYR A 417 9.32 37.81 16.41
N GLU A 418 10.55 37.36 16.13
CA GLU A 418 11.22 37.52 14.83
C GLU A 418 11.47 36.14 14.20
N ILE A 419 11.11 35.95 12.93
CA ILE A 419 11.46 34.74 12.15
C ILE A 419 12.53 35.09 11.12
N LYS A 420 13.60 34.28 11.07
CA LYS A 420 14.63 34.33 10.03
C LYS A 420 14.87 32.94 9.45
N SER A 421 14.87 32.82 8.13
CA SER A 421 15.12 31.55 7.43
C SER A 421 16.56 31.49 6.92
N PHE A 422 17.18 30.31 6.94
CA PHE A 422 18.51 30.07 6.38
C PHE A 422 18.63 28.65 5.81
N GLU A 423 19.51 28.47 4.82
CA GLU A 423 19.79 27.15 4.25
C GLU A 423 20.87 26.41 5.05
N CYS A 424 20.56 25.20 5.51
CA CYS A 424 21.48 24.34 6.27
C CYS A 424 22.47 23.62 5.35
N LYS A 425 23.73 24.06 5.38
CA LYS A 425 24.86 23.39 4.70
C LYS A 425 25.47 22.21 5.48
N GLY A 426 24.70 21.63 6.40
CA GLY A 426 25.19 20.59 7.31
C GLY A 426 25.26 19.19 6.71
N CYS A 427 24.55 18.96 5.61
CA CYS A 427 24.55 17.73 4.83
C CYS A 427 23.94 18.04 3.46
N ASP A 428 23.95 17.08 2.55
CA ASP A 428 23.47 17.24 1.16
C ASP A 428 21.96 17.50 1.04
N ASN A 429 21.21 17.48 2.16
CA ASN A 429 19.78 17.79 2.20
C ASN A 429 19.46 19.28 2.01
N LEU A 430 20.43 20.19 2.22
CA LEU A 430 20.29 21.65 2.06
C LEU A 430 18.93 22.21 2.55
N CYS A 431 18.49 21.80 3.74
CA CYS A 431 17.16 22.14 4.23
C CYS A 431 17.06 23.64 4.60
N GLU A 432 15.91 24.24 4.30
CA GLU A 432 15.56 25.58 4.76
C GLU A 432 15.10 25.52 6.23
N VAL A 433 15.87 26.14 7.12
CA VAL A 433 15.63 26.17 8.56
C VAL A 433 15.18 27.55 8.99
N ASN A 434 14.03 27.62 9.64
CA ASN A 434 13.47 28.82 10.25
C ASN A 434 13.94 28.94 11.70
N ARG A 435 14.39 30.15 12.07
CA ARG A 435 14.80 30.55 13.41
C ARG A 435 13.78 31.54 13.96
N VAL A 436 13.15 31.23 15.08
CA VAL A 436 12.21 32.09 15.80
C VAL A 436 12.86 32.63 17.06
N LYS A 437 12.97 33.95 17.20
CA LYS A 437 13.40 34.61 18.43
C LYS A 437 12.18 35.28 19.06
N VAL A 438 11.76 34.80 20.24
CA VAL A 438 10.65 35.39 21.00
C VAL A 438 11.20 36.43 21.97
N GLU A 439 10.51 37.55 22.12
CA GLU A 439 10.85 38.60 23.07
C GLU A 439 10.82 38.07 24.53
N GLY A 440 11.91 38.28 25.26
CA GLY A 440 12.09 37.80 26.64
C GLY A 440 12.70 36.39 26.79
N GLU A 441 12.94 35.67 25.69
CA GLU A 441 13.63 34.38 25.69
C GLU A 441 15.09 34.55 25.26
N GLU A 442 16.04 34.02 26.04
CA GLU A 442 17.47 34.16 25.74
C GLU A 442 17.91 33.40 24.48
N GLU A 443 17.27 32.26 24.21
CA GLU A 443 17.62 31.40 23.08
C GLU A 443 16.51 31.30 22.01
N PRO A 444 16.89 31.31 20.72
CA PRO A 444 15.96 31.15 19.63
C PRO A 444 15.51 29.69 19.45
N LEU A 445 14.26 29.51 19.03
CA LEU A 445 13.70 28.23 18.58
C LEU A 445 14.06 28.03 17.10
N TYR A 446 14.26 26.78 16.67
CA TYR A 446 14.50 26.46 15.26
C TYR A 446 13.51 25.40 14.79
N TYR A 447 13.13 25.44 13.52
CA TYR A 447 12.30 24.43 12.87
C TYR A 447 12.54 24.39 11.35
N GLY A 448 12.11 23.32 10.68
CA GLY A 448 12.38 23.11 9.24
C GLY A 448 13.65 22.30 8.95
N SER A 449 14.39 21.94 10.01
CA SER A 449 15.53 21.03 9.88
C SER A 449 15.07 19.60 9.62
N ARG A 450 15.68 18.92 8.64
CA ARG A 450 15.35 17.51 8.33
C ARG A 450 16.12 16.50 9.18
N CYS A 451 17.31 16.88 9.64
CA CYS A 451 18.23 15.98 10.34
C CYS A 451 18.31 16.23 11.86
N GLU A 452 17.25 16.82 12.45
CA GLU A 452 17.15 17.20 13.88
C GLU A 452 18.31 18.07 14.40
N LYS A 453 19.20 18.55 13.51
CA LYS A 453 20.41 19.30 13.85
C LYS A 453 20.09 20.57 14.64
N TYR A 454 18.92 21.15 14.39
CA TYR A 454 18.46 22.38 15.03
C TYR A 454 17.28 22.16 15.99
N ASP A 455 16.71 20.96 16.06
CA ASP A 455 15.58 20.62 16.93
C ASP A 455 16.09 20.17 18.32
N VAL A 456 16.45 21.10 19.21
CA VAL A 456 16.89 20.73 20.56
C VAL A 456 16.46 21.73 21.63
N LYS A 457 15.60 21.29 22.56
CA LYS A 457 15.67 21.73 23.98
C LYS A 457 14.98 20.87 25.03
N ARG A 458 14.06 19.96 24.70
CA ARG A 458 13.52 19.04 25.73
C ARG A 458 14.52 17.96 26.07
N LYS A 459 14.79 17.78 27.37
CA LYS A 459 15.71 16.79 27.95
C LYS A 459 15.65 15.50 27.14
N LYS A 460 16.65 15.29 26.27
CA LYS A 460 16.83 14.01 25.61
C LYS A 460 16.99 12.99 26.75
N ASN A 461 16.24 11.89 26.69
CA ASN A 461 16.84 10.62 27.01
C ASN A 461 18.00 10.49 26.01
N ILE A 462 19.15 11.10 26.35
CA ILE A 462 20.38 10.90 25.60
C ILE A 462 20.52 9.38 25.56
N PRO A 463 20.60 8.76 24.37
CA PRO A 463 20.84 7.32 24.30
C PRO A 463 22.00 7.07 25.25
N SER A 464 21.83 6.14 26.21
CA SER A 464 22.96 5.76 27.06
C SER A 464 24.17 5.61 26.12
N PRO A 465 25.32 6.26 26.40
CA PRO A 465 26.52 6.16 25.58
C PRO A 465 26.97 4.71 25.29
N SER A 466 26.32 3.73 25.93
CA SER A 466 26.51 2.30 25.81
C SER A 466 25.65 1.56 24.77
N MET A 467 24.72 2.18 24.03
CA MET A 467 23.83 1.44 23.11
C MET A 467 24.50 1.20 21.73
N PRO A 468 24.78 -0.06 21.33
CA PRO A 468 25.51 -0.34 20.09
C PRO A 468 24.65 -0.13 18.84
N ASN A 469 25.25 0.38 17.76
CA ASN A 469 24.58 0.54 16.47
C ASN A 469 24.80 -0.72 15.60
N LEU A 470 23.95 -1.72 15.80
CA LEU A 470 24.09 -3.02 15.14
C LEU A 470 23.93 -2.97 13.62
N PHE A 471 23.22 -1.98 13.07
CA PHE A 471 23.07 -1.82 11.61
C PHE A 471 24.37 -1.31 10.99
N LYS A 472 25.03 -0.35 11.65
CA LYS A 472 26.36 0.09 11.25
C LYS A 472 27.40 -1.02 11.42
N GLU A 473 27.37 -1.76 12.52
CA GLU A 473 28.24 -2.94 12.71
C GLU A 473 28.06 -3.96 11.57
N ARG A 474 26.81 -4.27 11.19
CA ARG A 474 26.49 -5.16 10.07
C ARG A 474 27.05 -4.64 8.75
N ASP A 475 26.88 -3.36 8.45
CA ASP A 475 27.40 -2.75 7.22
C ASP A 475 28.95 -2.81 7.17
N GLU A 476 29.61 -2.56 8.31
CA GLU A 476 31.06 -2.73 8.43
C GLU A 476 31.49 -4.19 8.21
N LEU A 477 30.71 -5.18 8.67
CA LEU A 477 30.94 -6.59 8.37
C LEU A 477 30.78 -6.89 6.87
N LEU A 478 29.74 -6.35 6.23
CA LEU A 478 29.44 -6.53 4.80
C LEU A 478 30.56 -5.96 3.92
N MET A 479 31.08 -4.78 4.29
CA MET A 479 32.10 -4.05 3.54
C MET A 479 33.53 -4.53 3.83
N ARG A 480 33.74 -5.37 4.84
CA ARG A 480 35.07 -5.75 5.34
C ARG A 480 35.98 -6.31 4.26
N SER A 481 35.51 -7.29 3.49
CA SER A 481 36.34 -7.91 2.45
C SER A 481 36.67 -6.92 1.34
N HIS A 482 35.70 -6.11 0.90
CA HIS A 482 35.91 -5.07 -0.11
C HIS A 482 36.97 -4.05 0.33
N ARG A 483 36.85 -3.49 1.54
CA ARG A 483 37.83 -2.53 2.09
C ARG A 483 39.24 -3.14 2.20
N ALA A 484 39.33 -4.41 2.60
CA ALA A 484 40.60 -5.11 2.66
C ALA A 484 41.32 -5.25 1.30
N TYR A 485 40.62 -5.18 0.17
CA TYR A 485 41.25 -5.11 -1.16
C TYR A 485 41.60 -3.67 -1.57
N LEU A 486 40.76 -2.69 -1.22
CA LEU A 486 41.05 -1.27 -1.46
C LEU A 486 42.33 -0.81 -0.75
N ASP A 487 42.56 -1.29 0.47
CA ASP A 487 43.70 -0.88 1.31
C ASP A 487 45.01 -1.61 0.96
N LYS A 488 44.99 -2.61 0.07
CA LYS A 488 46.20 -3.35 -0.34
C LYS A 488 47.10 -2.47 -1.23
N PRO A 489 48.42 -2.34 -0.92
CA PRO A 489 49.35 -1.61 -1.79
C PRO A 489 49.41 -2.25 -3.19
N GLY A 490 49.23 -1.45 -4.25
CA GLY A 490 49.32 -1.90 -5.65
C GLY A 490 48.02 -2.43 -6.27
N THR A 491 46.89 -2.47 -5.56
CA THR A 491 45.58 -2.84 -6.15
C THR A 491 44.98 -1.72 -6.99
N ARG A 492 45.24 -0.46 -6.64
CA ARG A 492 45.12 0.70 -7.55
C ARG A 492 46.40 0.82 -8.37
N ASN A 493 46.58 -0.06 -9.35
CA ASN A 493 47.72 0.03 -10.24
C ASN A 493 47.46 1.18 -11.25
N PRO A 494 48.31 2.23 -11.36
CA PRO A 494 48.14 3.32 -12.32
C PRO A 494 48.37 2.88 -13.79
N GLU A 495 48.63 1.59 -14.02
CA GLU A 495 48.82 1.08 -15.38
C GLU A 495 47.51 1.12 -16.17
N PRO A 496 47.53 1.58 -17.43
CA PRO A 496 46.35 1.75 -18.30
C PRO A 496 45.63 0.45 -18.71
N LYS A 497 45.86 -0.67 -18.00
CA LYS A 497 45.35 -2.02 -18.31
C LYS A 497 44.32 -2.58 -17.31
N THR A 498 44.19 -2.02 -16.10
CA THR A 498 43.22 -2.53 -15.12
C THR A 498 41.83 -1.98 -15.40
N ARG A 499 40.84 -2.84 -15.64
CA ARG A 499 39.46 -2.45 -15.92
C ARG A 499 38.70 -2.18 -14.63
N ARG A 500 37.95 -1.08 -14.58
CA ARG A 500 37.12 -0.67 -13.44
C ARG A 500 35.68 -1.15 -13.62
N ILE A 501 35.25 -2.06 -12.75
CA ILE A 501 33.92 -2.67 -12.79
C ILE A 501 33.07 -2.13 -11.63
N GLY A 502 31.90 -1.59 -11.95
CA GLY A 502 30.96 -1.06 -10.98
C GLY A 502 30.03 -2.14 -10.41
N ILE A 503 29.85 -2.21 -9.09
CA ILE A 503 28.78 -2.98 -8.42
C ILE A 503 27.77 -1.98 -7.84
N PRO A 504 26.51 -1.96 -8.31
CA PRO A 504 25.48 -1.12 -7.72
C PRO A 504 25.00 -1.73 -6.40
N MET A 505 24.96 -0.94 -5.32
CA MET A 505 24.48 -1.33 -3.99
C MET A 505 22.94 -1.46 -3.95
N MET A 506 22.42 -2.40 -4.74
CA MET A 506 20.99 -2.67 -4.91
C MET A 506 20.64 -4.14 -4.60
N PHE A 507 19.37 -4.40 -4.27
CA PHE A 507 18.83 -5.74 -4.03
C PHE A 507 19.73 -6.64 -3.15
N PHE A 508 20.13 -7.81 -3.66
CA PHE A 508 20.85 -8.83 -2.92
C PHE A 508 22.33 -8.51 -2.71
N PHE A 509 22.87 -7.42 -3.27
CA PHE A 509 24.22 -7.00 -2.87
C PHE A 509 24.31 -6.67 -1.38
N HIS A 510 23.20 -6.27 -0.74
CA HIS A 510 23.10 -6.12 0.71
C HIS A 510 23.20 -7.43 1.51
N ASP A 511 23.15 -8.58 0.82
CA ASP A 511 23.31 -9.93 1.38
C ASP A 511 24.64 -10.59 0.95
N VAL A 512 25.03 -10.40 -0.32
CA VAL A 512 26.11 -11.17 -0.97
C VAL A 512 27.24 -10.32 -1.57
N LEU A 513 27.39 -9.06 -1.15
CA LEU A 513 28.52 -8.22 -1.56
C LEU A 513 29.89 -8.87 -1.28
N PRO A 514 30.16 -9.48 -0.10
CA PRO A 514 31.45 -10.09 0.18
C PRO A 514 31.89 -11.10 -0.89
N TYR A 515 30.94 -11.90 -1.39
CA TYR A 515 31.18 -12.83 -2.48
C TYR A 515 31.57 -12.12 -3.78
N TRP A 516 30.70 -11.24 -4.28
CA TRP A 516 30.86 -10.64 -5.62
C TRP A 516 32.04 -9.68 -5.70
N SER A 517 32.24 -8.86 -4.67
CA SER A 517 33.38 -7.96 -4.61
C SER A 517 34.70 -8.75 -4.62
N THR A 518 34.81 -9.76 -3.75
CA THR A 518 36.03 -10.61 -3.67
C THR A 518 36.30 -11.33 -4.98
N LEU A 519 35.26 -11.89 -5.61
CA LEU A 519 35.38 -12.55 -6.91
C LEU A 519 36.00 -11.62 -7.97
N LEU A 520 35.48 -10.41 -8.13
CA LEU A 520 35.97 -9.47 -9.13
C LEU A 520 37.40 -8.98 -8.83
N TRP A 521 37.72 -8.71 -7.56
CA TRP A 521 39.09 -8.38 -7.15
C TRP A 521 40.08 -9.51 -7.45
N GLU A 522 39.74 -10.76 -7.14
CA GLU A 522 40.57 -11.94 -7.41
C GLU A 522 40.71 -12.24 -8.91
N LEU A 523 39.79 -11.75 -9.74
CA LEU A 523 39.89 -11.81 -11.20
C LEU A 523 40.74 -10.67 -11.79
N GLY A 524 41.23 -9.75 -10.97
CA GLY A 524 42.14 -8.67 -11.37
C GLY A 524 41.44 -7.37 -11.81
N PHE A 525 40.17 -7.17 -11.45
CA PHE A 525 39.45 -5.92 -11.71
C PHE A 525 39.62 -4.92 -10.57
N GLU A 526 39.54 -3.62 -10.88
CA GLU A 526 39.28 -2.59 -9.88
C GLU A 526 37.77 -2.52 -9.64
N VAL A 527 37.32 -2.75 -8.40
CA VAL A 527 35.89 -2.79 -8.08
C VAL A 527 35.45 -1.45 -7.48
N GLU A 528 34.51 -0.79 -8.14
CA GLU A 528 33.86 0.44 -7.66
C GLU A 528 32.46 0.11 -7.16
N LEU A 529 32.06 0.61 -5.99
CA LEU A 529 30.69 0.52 -5.53
C LEU A 529 29.93 1.83 -5.83
N SER A 530 28.61 1.76 -6.04
CA SER A 530 27.78 2.97 -5.97
C SER A 530 27.80 3.52 -4.53
N GLY A 531 27.47 4.80 -4.36
CA GLY A 531 27.45 5.44 -3.05
C GLY A 531 26.31 4.94 -2.17
N ASP A 532 26.30 5.39 -0.91
CA ASP A 532 25.15 5.17 -0.02
C ASP A 532 23.89 5.79 -0.65
N THR A 533 22.75 5.12 -0.51
CA THR A 533 21.50 5.61 -1.07
C THR A 533 21.20 7.02 -0.52
N SER A 534 21.17 7.98 -1.44
CA SER A 534 20.88 9.39 -1.15
C SER A 534 19.70 9.86 -1.97
N ARG A 535 19.15 11.04 -1.65
CA ARG A 535 18.08 11.65 -2.45
C ARG A 535 18.50 11.90 -3.90
N GLN A 536 19.79 12.15 -4.14
CA GLN A 536 20.33 12.30 -5.50
C GLN A 536 20.25 10.98 -6.26
N ILE A 537 20.62 9.86 -5.64
CA ILE A 537 20.49 8.52 -6.24
C ILE A 537 19.02 8.18 -6.48
N ILE A 538 18.15 8.43 -5.49
CA ILE A 538 16.71 8.20 -5.61
C ILE A 538 16.13 8.97 -6.81
N ASN A 539 16.43 10.28 -6.92
CA ASN A 539 15.94 11.12 -8.01
C ASN A 539 16.44 10.64 -9.38
N LYS A 540 17.74 10.29 -9.49
CA LYS A 540 18.28 9.67 -10.72
C LYS A 540 17.51 8.41 -11.09
N GLY A 541 17.11 7.61 -10.11
CA GLY A 541 16.32 6.40 -10.33
C GLY A 541 14.91 6.69 -10.84
N VAL A 542 14.21 7.63 -10.20
CA VAL A 542 12.85 8.05 -10.59
C VAL A 542 12.82 8.65 -12.00
N GLU A 543 13.82 9.44 -12.36
CA GLU A 543 13.91 10.08 -13.69
C GLU A 543 14.16 9.10 -14.85
N ASN A 544 14.70 7.91 -14.57
CA ASN A 544 15.15 6.97 -15.60
C ASN A 544 14.27 5.72 -15.75
N ILE A 545 13.17 5.62 -14.99
CA ILE A 545 12.31 4.42 -15.06
C ILE A 545 11.32 4.47 -16.23
N LEU A 546 11.16 3.34 -16.94
CA LEU A 546 10.24 3.23 -18.10
C LEU A 546 8.76 3.07 -17.71
N SER A 547 8.51 2.51 -16.54
CA SER A 547 7.17 2.17 -16.06
C SER A 547 7.15 2.19 -14.54
N GLU A 548 6.02 2.55 -13.95
CA GLU A 548 5.86 2.51 -12.49
C GLU A 548 6.21 1.14 -11.90
N SER A 549 6.99 1.16 -10.82
CA SER A 549 7.48 -0.03 -10.11
C SER A 549 7.57 0.20 -8.61
N CYS A 550 7.95 -0.82 -7.84
CA CYS A 550 8.24 -0.64 -6.42
C CYS A 550 9.45 0.29 -6.19
N PHE A 551 9.49 0.94 -5.02
CA PHE A 551 10.53 1.91 -4.66
C PHE A 551 11.97 1.38 -4.78
N PRO A 552 12.32 0.17 -4.29
CA PRO A 552 13.69 -0.34 -4.42
C PRO A 552 14.13 -0.56 -5.88
N HIS A 553 13.19 -0.83 -6.77
CA HIS A 553 13.47 -0.96 -8.20
C HIS A 553 13.77 0.41 -8.82
N LYS A 554 13.09 1.48 -8.38
CA LYS A 554 13.44 2.87 -8.76
C LYS A 554 14.85 3.21 -8.25
N VAL A 555 15.15 2.96 -6.98
CA VAL A 555 16.48 3.24 -6.38
C VAL A 555 17.60 2.47 -7.08
N ALA A 556 17.36 1.22 -7.50
CA ALA A 556 18.33 0.43 -8.26
C ALA A 556 18.75 1.11 -9.59
N HIS A 557 17.83 1.78 -10.30
CA HIS A 557 18.17 2.55 -11.51
C HIS A 557 19.11 3.72 -11.16
N GLY A 558 18.89 4.35 -10.01
CA GLY A 558 19.74 5.42 -9.49
C GLY A 558 21.18 4.96 -9.26
N HIS A 559 21.35 3.81 -8.58
CA HIS A 559 22.68 3.22 -8.32
C HIS A 559 23.40 2.83 -9.62
N ILE A 560 22.68 2.28 -10.60
CA ILE A 560 23.24 1.98 -11.91
C ILE A 560 23.68 3.27 -12.62
N LYS A 561 22.82 4.30 -12.64
CA LYS A 561 23.12 5.59 -13.26
C LYS A 561 24.31 6.28 -12.61
N GLU A 562 24.44 6.23 -11.29
CA GLU A 562 25.58 6.80 -10.57
C GLU A 562 26.90 6.16 -10.99
N LEU A 563 26.96 4.83 -11.15
CA LEU A 563 28.16 4.14 -11.63
C LEU A 563 28.51 4.51 -13.07
N ILE A 564 27.51 4.65 -13.93
CA ILE A 564 27.69 5.14 -15.31
C ILE A 564 28.29 6.55 -15.30
N ASP A 565 27.77 7.44 -14.43
CA ASP A 565 28.29 8.81 -14.28
C ASP A 565 29.72 8.83 -13.73
N LYS A 566 30.10 7.81 -12.94
CA LYS A 566 31.48 7.59 -12.48
C LYS A 566 32.40 7.05 -13.58
N ASN A 567 31.92 6.82 -14.81
CA ASN A 567 32.68 6.30 -15.95
C ASN A 567 33.37 4.95 -15.67
N VAL A 568 32.66 3.99 -15.08
CA VAL A 568 33.14 2.60 -14.98
C VAL A 568 33.19 1.93 -16.36
N ASP A 569 34.14 1.01 -16.60
CA ASP A 569 34.26 0.29 -17.87
C ASP A 569 33.07 -0.65 -18.15
N ALA A 570 32.47 -1.20 -17.08
CA ALA A 570 31.24 -1.95 -17.14
C ALA A 570 30.56 -2.02 -15.76
N VAL A 571 29.24 -2.22 -15.76
CA VAL A 571 28.46 -2.47 -14.55
C VAL A 571 28.21 -3.98 -14.40
N PHE A 572 28.58 -4.54 -13.25
CA PHE A 572 28.30 -5.93 -12.88
C PHE A 572 26.87 -6.04 -12.34
N LEU A 573 25.99 -6.67 -13.13
CA LEU A 573 24.55 -6.68 -12.92
C LEU A 573 24.00 -8.10 -13.08
N PRO A 574 24.22 -8.99 -12.09
CA PRO A 574 23.76 -10.38 -12.13
C PRO A 574 22.23 -10.47 -12.11
N SER A 575 21.70 -11.44 -12.85
CA SER A 575 20.29 -11.83 -12.80
C SER A 575 20.10 -12.91 -11.73
N PHE A 576 19.69 -12.51 -10.53
CA PHE A 576 19.44 -13.43 -9.42
C PHE A 576 18.14 -14.20 -9.62
N ILE A 577 18.19 -15.44 -10.10
CA ILE A 577 17.00 -16.28 -10.30
C ILE A 577 16.60 -16.97 -8.99
N ASN A 578 17.50 -17.79 -8.45
CA ASN A 578 17.24 -18.67 -7.31
C ASN A 578 18.47 -18.80 -6.39
N PHE A 579 18.24 -18.96 -5.08
CA PHE A 579 19.23 -18.99 -4.01
C PHE A 579 19.32 -20.33 -3.26
N ASN A 580 18.66 -21.40 -3.73
CA ASN A 580 18.65 -22.70 -3.05
C ASN A 580 20.06 -23.28 -2.95
N PRO A 581 20.57 -23.54 -1.73
CA PRO A 581 21.69 -24.45 -1.55
C PRO A 581 21.23 -25.90 -1.76
N ASP A 582 22.18 -26.82 -1.92
CA ASP A 582 21.96 -28.25 -2.19
C ASP A 582 21.11 -29.01 -1.13
N SER A 583 20.65 -28.35 -0.07
CA SER A 583 19.96 -28.96 1.09
C SER A 583 18.56 -28.41 1.42
N GLU A 584 18.12 -27.29 0.83
CA GLU A 584 16.79 -26.73 1.11
C GLU A 584 15.71 -27.37 0.24
N LYS A 585 14.66 -27.93 0.89
CA LYS A 585 13.53 -28.56 0.19
C LYS A 585 12.62 -27.56 -0.55
N MET A 586 12.47 -26.34 -0.03
CA MET A 586 11.61 -25.31 -0.62
C MET A 586 12.42 -24.47 -1.61
N ARG A 587 11.90 -24.27 -2.83
CA ARG A 587 12.52 -23.37 -3.84
C ARG A 587 12.58 -21.93 -3.32
N SER A 588 13.62 -21.17 -3.68
CA SER A 588 13.88 -19.82 -3.16
C SER A 588 14.31 -18.85 -4.26
N PHE A 589 13.31 -18.26 -4.91
CA PHE A 589 13.48 -17.29 -5.99
C PHE A 589 13.60 -15.84 -5.49
N ALA A 590 14.31 -15.03 -6.27
CA ALA A 590 14.13 -13.58 -6.23
C ALA A 590 12.75 -13.17 -6.78
N CYS A 591 12.32 -11.93 -6.53
CA CYS A 591 11.12 -11.42 -7.20
C CYS A 591 11.37 -11.16 -8.70
N PRO A 592 10.33 -11.15 -9.55
CA PRO A 592 10.51 -10.97 -11.00
C PRO A 592 11.25 -9.68 -11.36
N TYR A 593 10.99 -8.57 -10.68
CA TYR A 593 11.70 -7.30 -10.92
C TYR A 593 13.21 -7.39 -10.65
N ALA A 594 13.63 -8.12 -9.61
CA ALA A 594 15.05 -8.32 -9.34
C ALA A 594 15.71 -9.25 -10.37
N GLN A 595 14.97 -10.25 -10.87
CA GLN A 595 15.42 -11.14 -11.94
C GLN A 595 15.60 -10.36 -13.25
N THR A 596 14.65 -9.49 -13.59
CA THR A 596 14.63 -8.82 -14.90
C THR A 596 15.44 -7.53 -14.97
N MET A 597 15.93 -7.02 -13.82
CA MET A 597 16.66 -5.75 -13.73
C MET A 597 17.77 -5.60 -14.77
N PRO A 598 18.65 -6.60 -15.02
CA PRO A 598 19.73 -6.44 -15.97
C PRO A 598 19.25 -6.21 -17.42
N TYR A 599 18.09 -6.75 -17.79
CA TYR A 599 17.54 -6.59 -19.14
C TYR A 599 16.84 -5.24 -19.29
N ILE A 600 16.14 -4.79 -18.26
CA ILE A 600 15.51 -3.46 -18.23
C ILE A 600 16.59 -2.37 -18.27
N ALA A 601 17.63 -2.50 -17.44
CA ALA A 601 18.74 -1.56 -17.39
C ALA A 601 19.48 -1.44 -18.74
N LYS A 602 19.64 -2.55 -19.49
CA LYS A 602 20.24 -2.52 -20.84
C LYS A 602 19.41 -1.74 -21.85
N ILE A 603 18.10 -1.75 -21.73
CA ILE A 603 17.22 -0.97 -22.62
C ILE A 603 17.33 0.51 -22.29
N ILE A 604 17.34 0.86 -21.01
CA ILE A 604 17.38 2.24 -20.53
C ILE A 604 18.74 2.88 -20.75
N PHE A 605 19.81 2.15 -20.42
CA PHE A 605 21.20 2.63 -20.46
C PHE A 605 21.98 1.94 -21.60
N GLY A 606 21.42 1.91 -22.81
CA GLY A 606 21.94 1.13 -23.93
C GLY A 606 23.39 1.43 -24.35
N GLU A 607 23.93 2.58 -23.96
CA GLU A 607 25.33 2.97 -24.20
C GLU A 607 26.32 2.33 -23.21
N ALA A 608 25.84 1.90 -22.04
CA ALA A 608 26.67 1.31 -20.99
C ALA A 608 26.92 -0.18 -21.22
N ARG A 609 28.12 -0.64 -20.86
CA ARG A 609 28.49 -2.06 -20.92
C ARG A 609 28.06 -2.76 -19.62
N PHE A 610 27.34 -3.88 -19.75
CA PHE A 610 26.86 -4.67 -18.63
C PHE A 610 27.43 -6.08 -18.62
N ILE A 611 27.81 -6.57 -17.44
CA ILE A 611 28.19 -7.97 -17.18
C ILE A 611 27.00 -8.65 -16.49
N VAL A 612 26.33 -9.58 -17.17
CA VAL A 612 25.02 -10.12 -16.73
C VAL A 612 25.07 -11.65 -16.64
N PRO A 613 25.69 -12.21 -15.59
CA PRO A 613 25.61 -13.65 -15.35
C PRO A 613 24.23 -14.04 -14.80
N LEU A 614 23.72 -15.19 -15.24
CA LEU A 614 22.53 -15.81 -14.66
C LEU A 614 22.90 -16.58 -13.39
N ILE A 615 22.31 -16.19 -12.26
CA ILE A 615 22.54 -16.85 -10.97
C ILE A 615 21.38 -17.79 -10.69
N ASN A 616 21.58 -19.07 -10.96
CA ASN A 616 20.62 -20.12 -10.63
C ASN A 616 21.36 -21.25 -9.89
N MET A 617 21.26 -21.26 -8.56
CA MET A 617 21.98 -22.22 -7.72
C MET A 617 21.43 -23.65 -7.85
N GLU A 618 20.16 -23.82 -8.24
CA GLU A 618 19.56 -25.15 -8.48
C GLU A 618 20.24 -25.92 -9.63
N GLN A 619 20.88 -25.22 -10.56
CA GLN A 619 21.62 -25.83 -11.68
C GLN A 619 23.06 -26.23 -11.29
N GLY A 620 23.43 -26.00 -10.03
CA GLY A 620 24.73 -26.37 -9.48
C GLY A 620 25.87 -25.44 -9.87
N ARG A 621 27.03 -25.71 -9.26
CA ARG A 621 28.19 -24.81 -9.32
C ARG A 621 28.85 -24.70 -10.70
N ASP A 622 28.86 -25.77 -11.49
CA ASP A 622 29.44 -25.74 -12.84
C ASP A 622 28.62 -24.89 -13.82
N TYR A 623 27.29 -24.79 -13.62
CA TYR A 623 26.44 -23.86 -14.37
C TYR A 623 26.84 -22.41 -14.08
N LEU A 624 27.02 -22.05 -12.80
CA LEU A 624 27.47 -20.71 -12.41
C LEU A 624 28.84 -20.36 -13.00
N VAL A 625 29.80 -21.29 -12.99
CA VAL A 625 31.11 -21.09 -13.64
C VAL A 625 30.96 -20.80 -15.13
N THR A 626 30.06 -21.52 -15.81
CA THR A 626 29.80 -21.33 -17.24
C THR A 626 29.17 -19.96 -17.51
N GLN A 627 28.17 -19.55 -16.73
CA GLN A 627 27.52 -18.25 -16.86
C GLN A 627 28.47 -17.08 -16.58
N LEU A 628 29.33 -17.19 -15.56
CA LEU A 628 30.38 -16.20 -15.29
C LEU A 628 31.40 -16.13 -16.43
N TYR A 629 31.83 -17.28 -16.95
CA TYR A 629 32.76 -17.33 -18.08
C TYR A 629 32.18 -16.67 -19.32
N GLU A 630 30.94 -16.97 -19.69
CA GLU A 630 30.27 -16.36 -20.84
C GLU A 630 30.15 -14.84 -20.69
N SER A 631 29.76 -14.38 -19.50
CA SER A 631 29.59 -12.95 -19.21
C SER A 631 30.91 -12.18 -19.15
N LEU A 632 32.01 -12.83 -18.73
CA LEU A 632 33.34 -12.22 -18.57
C LEU A 632 34.30 -12.52 -19.72
N LYS A 633 33.90 -13.32 -20.70
CA LYS A 633 34.69 -13.62 -21.91
C LYS A 633 35.22 -12.36 -22.60
N PRO A 634 34.46 -11.25 -22.73
CA PRO A 634 34.95 -9.99 -23.28
C PRO A 634 36.07 -9.30 -22.49
N PHE A 635 36.47 -9.84 -21.34
CA PHE A 635 37.55 -9.37 -20.47
C PHE A 635 38.69 -10.38 -20.35
N SER A 636 38.74 -11.39 -21.23
CA SER A 636 39.81 -12.41 -21.28
C SER A 636 39.98 -13.25 -20.00
N VAL A 637 38.89 -13.43 -19.24
CA VAL A 637 38.88 -14.25 -18.01
C VAL A 637 38.70 -15.74 -18.35
N SER A 638 39.50 -16.62 -17.74
CA SER A 638 39.42 -18.08 -17.94
C SER A 638 38.52 -18.78 -16.89
N LYS A 639 37.93 -19.93 -17.26
CA LYS A 639 37.17 -20.78 -16.32
C LYS A 639 38.01 -21.18 -15.10
N THR A 640 39.31 -21.45 -15.29
CA THR A 640 40.22 -21.81 -14.19
C THR A 640 40.44 -20.66 -13.23
N ALA A 641 40.59 -19.43 -13.72
CA ALA A 641 40.69 -18.24 -12.88
C ALA A 641 39.39 -18.03 -12.09
N ILE A 642 38.23 -18.18 -12.72
CA ILE A 642 36.92 -18.10 -12.05
C ILE A 642 36.82 -19.13 -10.93
N LYS A 643 37.12 -20.42 -11.19
CA LYS A 643 37.06 -21.47 -10.17
C LYS A 643 37.96 -21.16 -8.96
N LYS A 644 39.16 -20.60 -9.18
CA LYS A 644 40.08 -20.19 -8.11
C LYS A 644 39.54 -18.99 -7.32
N ALA A 645 39.06 -17.95 -8.01
CA ALA A 645 38.49 -16.75 -7.39
C ALA A 645 37.24 -17.08 -6.55
N MET A 646 36.40 -18.00 -7.02
CA MET A 646 35.19 -18.42 -6.29
C MET A 646 35.50 -19.02 -4.92
N ILE A 647 36.61 -19.75 -4.75
CA ILE A 647 36.99 -20.31 -3.44
C ILE A 647 37.24 -19.20 -2.41
N LYS A 648 37.91 -18.12 -2.83
CA LYS A 648 38.13 -16.94 -1.98
C LYS A 648 36.83 -16.18 -1.72
N ALA A 649 35.98 -16.06 -2.74
CA ALA A 649 34.67 -15.44 -2.62
C ALA A 649 33.75 -16.19 -1.65
N ASP A 650 33.71 -17.52 -1.69
CA ASP A 650 32.94 -18.35 -0.74
C ASP A 650 33.43 -18.10 0.70
N SER A 651 34.75 -18.14 0.92
CA SER A 651 35.33 -17.88 2.25
C SER A 651 34.95 -16.50 2.77
N ALA A 652 34.99 -15.46 1.93
CA ALA A 652 34.61 -14.11 2.32
C ALA A 652 33.12 -14.01 2.71
N GLN A 653 32.24 -14.70 1.97
CA GLN A 653 30.81 -14.74 2.29
C GLN A 653 30.52 -15.54 3.57
N ASP A 654 31.19 -16.67 3.76
CA ASP A 654 31.07 -17.49 4.96
C ASP A 654 31.53 -16.74 6.21
N ASP A 655 32.62 -15.99 6.11
CA ASP A 655 33.14 -15.16 7.21
C ASP A 655 32.13 -14.08 7.61
N PHE A 656 31.49 -13.42 6.64
CA PHE A 656 30.40 -12.47 6.89
C PHE A 656 29.22 -13.15 7.58
N ASN A 657 28.71 -14.25 7.01
CA ASN A 657 27.57 -14.99 7.55
C ASN A 657 27.83 -15.46 8.99
N LYS A 658 29.01 -16.05 9.26
CA LYS A 658 29.40 -16.50 10.61
C LYS A 658 29.53 -15.33 11.59
N ALA A 659 30.11 -14.20 11.15
CA ALA A 659 30.27 -13.03 12.02
C ALA A 659 28.92 -12.43 12.43
N VAL A 660 27.98 -12.29 11.49
CA VAL A 660 26.62 -11.82 11.74
C VAL A 660 25.89 -12.76 12.71
N LYS A 661 25.94 -14.08 12.49
CA LYS A 661 25.27 -15.06 13.34
C LYS A 661 25.88 -15.15 14.74
N ARG A 662 27.21 -15.09 14.85
CA ARG A 662 27.90 -15.05 16.15
C ARG A 662 27.49 -13.80 16.94
N ARG A 663 27.53 -12.63 16.29
CA ARG A 663 27.13 -11.38 16.92
C ARG A 663 25.65 -11.38 17.32
N GLY A 664 24.77 -11.91 16.47
CA GLY A 664 23.36 -12.07 16.78
C GLY A 664 23.10 -12.94 18.01
N LYS A 665 23.81 -14.07 18.15
CA LYS A 665 23.73 -14.93 19.33
C LYS A 665 24.14 -14.20 20.61
N GLU A 666 25.28 -13.49 20.58
CA GLU A 666 25.76 -12.69 21.72
C GLU A 666 24.72 -11.66 22.18
N ILE A 667 24.03 -11.00 21.24
CA ILE A 667 23.00 -10.01 21.55
C ILE A 667 21.73 -10.66 22.11
N LEU A 668 21.26 -11.75 21.49
CA LEU A 668 20.02 -12.42 21.89
C LEU A 668 20.09 -13.01 23.30
N GLU A 669 21.25 -13.51 23.73
CA GLU A 669 21.48 -14.03 25.09
C GLU A 669 21.41 -12.92 26.16
N GLY A 670 21.65 -11.65 25.77
CA GLY A 670 21.69 -10.49 26.66
C GLY A 670 20.40 -9.66 26.74
N ILE A 671 19.28 -10.10 26.12
CA ILE A 671 18.05 -9.28 26.04
C ILE A 671 17.31 -9.26 27.39
N SER A 672 17.53 -8.19 28.15
CA SER A 672 16.85 -7.91 29.42
C SER A 672 15.62 -7.02 29.26
N GLU A 673 15.54 -6.21 28.19
CA GLU A 673 14.49 -5.23 27.97
C GLU A 673 13.75 -5.46 26.64
N ARG A 674 12.66 -4.72 26.42
CA ARG A 674 11.92 -4.77 25.15
C ARG A 674 12.84 -4.33 24.01
N THR A 675 12.96 -5.16 22.99
CA THR A 675 13.86 -4.93 21.86
C THR A 675 13.10 -5.03 20.55
N ILE A 676 13.38 -4.13 19.63
CA ILE A 676 12.76 -4.10 18.30
C ILE A 676 13.64 -4.86 17.30
N VAL A 677 13.09 -5.84 16.59
CA VAL A 677 13.73 -6.42 15.42
C VAL A 677 13.20 -5.72 14.19
N ILE A 678 14.10 -5.14 13.37
CA ILE A 678 13.70 -4.56 12.08
C ILE A 678 13.70 -5.68 11.05
N VAL A 679 12.49 -5.99 10.58
CA VAL A 679 12.19 -7.09 9.66
C VAL A 679 11.96 -6.53 8.26
N GLY A 680 12.54 -7.15 7.25
CA GLY A 680 12.35 -6.74 5.86
C GLY A 680 13.39 -7.37 4.96
N ARG A 681 13.37 -6.98 3.68
CA ARG A 681 14.41 -7.37 2.73
C ARG A 681 15.69 -6.60 3.05
N ALA A 682 16.88 -7.16 2.78
CA ALA A 682 18.13 -6.52 3.16
C ALA A 682 18.28 -5.10 2.58
N TYR A 683 17.97 -4.93 1.30
CA TYR A 683 17.94 -3.64 0.60
C TYR A 683 16.83 -2.68 1.05
N ASN A 684 15.94 -3.09 1.96
CA ASN A 684 14.94 -2.22 2.57
C ASN A 684 15.25 -1.93 4.02
N ALA A 685 15.67 -2.95 4.76
CA ALA A 685 15.84 -2.90 6.21
C ALA A 685 17.22 -2.39 6.62
N PHE A 686 18.25 -2.60 5.79
CA PHE A 686 19.64 -2.34 6.16
C PHE A 686 20.26 -1.18 5.37
N ASP A 687 19.72 -0.85 4.20
CA ASP A 687 20.07 0.38 3.48
C ASP A 687 19.53 1.58 4.25
N SER A 688 20.42 2.43 4.77
CA SER A 688 20.08 3.59 5.61
C SER A 688 19.29 4.67 4.87
N GLY A 689 19.52 4.82 3.56
CA GLY A 689 18.82 5.79 2.73
C GLY A 689 17.40 5.32 2.40
N ILE A 690 17.21 4.02 2.15
CA ILE A 690 15.88 3.45 1.94
C ILE A 690 15.12 3.35 3.26
N ASN A 691 15.74 2.92 4.35
CA ASN A 691 15.05 2.75 5.65
C ASN A 691 14.84 4.05 6.43
N LEU A 692 15.22 5.21 5.85
CA LEU A 692 15.10 6.54 6.48
C LEU A 692 15.78 6.62 7.85
N GLU A 693 16.88 5.92 8.04
CA GLU A 693 17.62 5.83 9.30
C GLU A 693 16.77 5.47 10.54
N ILE A 694 15.67 4.70 10.35
CA ILE A 694 14.81 4.21 11.45
C ILE A 694 15.61 3.64 12.63
N PRO A 695 16.68 2.82 12.44
CA PRO A 695 17.48 2.33 13.56
C PRO A 695 18.07 3.44 14.43
N LYS A 696 18.56 4.53 13.83
CA LYS A 696 19.13 5.67 14.56
C LYS A 696 18.04 6.45 15.31
N LYS A 697 16.86 6.60 14.70
CA LYS A 697 15.71 7.25 15.32
C LYS A 697 15.18 6.46 16.52
N LEU A 698 15.09 5.14 16.42
CA LEU A 698 14.74 4.28 17.56
C LEU A 698 15.77 4.41 18.70
N ALA A 699 17.06 4.45 18.37
CA ALA A 699 18.10 4.67 19.37
C ALA A 699 17.96 6.05 20.06
N ALA A 700 17.60 7.10 19.31
CA ALA A 700 17.29 8.43 19.86
C ALA A 700 16.07 8.43 20.80
N LEU A 701 15.12 7.53 20.58
CA LEU A 701 13.99 7.27 21.48
C LEU A 701 14.35 6.34 22.67
N GLY A 702 15.62 5.96 22.81
CA GLY A 702 16.09 5.07 23.88
C GLY A 702 15.74 3.60 23.65
N VAL A 703 15.45 3.19 22.41
CA VAL A 703 15.03 1.82 22.08
C VAL A 703 16.12 1.09 21.31
N PHE A 704 16.46 -0.09 21.81
CA PHE A 704 17.42 -0.97 21.17
C PHE A 704 16.80 -1.70 19.97
N SER A 705 17.53 -1.77 18.85
CA SER A 705 17.06 -2.44 17.63
C SER A 705 18.08 -3.40 17.03
N ILE A 706 17.59 -4.52 16.48
CA ILE A 706 18.37 -5.63 15.93
C ILE A 706 18.03 -5.86 14.45
N PRO A 707 19.02 -6.04 13.55
CA PRO A 707 18.79 -6.48 12.17
C PRO A 707 18.22 -7.90 12.10
N MET A 708 17.24 -8.14 11.21
CA MET A 708 16.60 -9.46 11.07
C MET A 708 17.57 -10.64 10.90
N ASP A 709 18.69 -10.45 10.18
CA ASP A 709 19.63 -11.53 9.87
C ASP A 709 20.58 -11.90 11.02
N PHE A 710 20.54 -11.14 12.12
CA PHE A 710 21.16 -11.53 13.40
C PHE A 710 20.34 -12.62 14.10
N LEU A 711 19.07 -12.83 13.70
CA LEU A 711 18.26 -13.94 14.21
C LEU A 711 18.75 -15.29 13.64
N PRO A 712 18.60 -16.39 14.39
CA PRO A 712 18.89 -17.74 13.91
C PRO A 712 17.78 -18.25 12.99
N LEU A 713 17.54 -17.58 11.86
CA LEU A 713 16.43 -17.88 10.93
C LEU A 713 16.37 -19.35 10.51
N GLU A 714 17.53 -19.99 10.33
CA GLU A 714 17.69 -21.37 9.89
C GLU A 714 17.21 -22.39 10.94
N SER A 715 17.01 -21.96 12.19
CA SER A 715 16.45 -22.83 13.25
C SER A 715 14.93 -23.03 13.14
N VAL A 716 14.26 -22.31 12.24
CA VAL A 716 12.81 -22.38 12.06
C VAL A 716 12.48 -23.01 10.71
N ASP A 717 11.80 -24.16 10.76
CA ASP A 717 11.18 -24.76 9.60
C ASP A 717 9.77 -24.18 9.38
N ILE A 718 9.57 -23.61 8.19
CA ILE A 718 8.32 -23.02 7.74
C ILE A 718 7.65 -23.84 6.63
N THR A 719 8.25 -24.94 6.19
CA THR A 719 7.91 -25.63 4.94
C THR A 719 6.47 -26.15 4.94
N ASP A 720 6.06 -26.83 6.01
CA ASP A 720 4.72 -27.42 6.12
C ASP A 720 3.63 -26.39 6.42
N LYS A 721 4.04 -25.29 7.06
CA LYS A 721 3.14 -24.19 7.44
C LYS A 721 2.88 -23.33 6.20
N TRP A 722 3.91 -22.67 5.71
CA TRP A 722 3.84 -21.69 4.64
C TRP A 722 4.17 -22.36 3.30
N THR A 723 3.31 -23.30 2.92
CA THR A 723 3.48 -24.07 1.69
C THR A 723 3.68 -23.14 0.49
N ASN A 724 4.63 -23.49 -0.38
CA ASN A 724 4.90 -22.73 -1.60
C ASN A 724 5.36 -21.27 -1.38
N MET A 725 5.90 -20.89 -0.20
CA MET A 725 6.56 -19.59 -0.02
C MET A 725 7.91 -19.54 -0.74
N TYR A 726 7.87 -19.45 -2.06
CA TYR A 726 9.05 -19.58 -2.90
C TYR A 726 9.92 -18.32 -2.98
N TRP A 727 9.53 -17.19 -2.35
CA TRP A 727 10.40 -16.01 -2.30
C TRP A 727 11.39 -16.12 -1.15
N ARG A 728 12.70 -16.09 -1.45
CA ARG A 728 13.76 -16.23 -0.42
C ARG A 728 13.60 -15.24 0.74
N SER A 729 13.34 -13.97 0.43
CA SER A 729 13.11 -12.95 1.45
C SER A 729 11.82 -13.19 2.23
N GLY A 730 10.77 -13.72 1.60
CA GLY A 730 9.51 -14.06 2.27
C GLY A 730 9.71 -15.17 3.29
N GLN A 731 10.52 -16.19 2.95
CA GLN A 731 10.91 -17.25 3.89
C GLN A 731 11.61 -16.68 5.12
N ASN A 732 12.60 -15.81 4.92
CA ASN A 732 13.35 -15.19 6.01
C ASN A 732 12.47 -14.29 6.90
N ILE A 733 11.57 -13.52 6.29
CA ILE A 733 10.60 -12.66 6.99
C ILE A 733 9.66 -13.51 7.87
N LEU A 734 9.14 -14.65 7.36
CA LEU A 734 8.25 -15.53 8.12
C LEU A 734 8.99 -16.31 9.22
N ARG A 735 10.23 -16.75 8.97
CA ARG A 735 11.10 -17.34 10.01
C ARG A 735 11.35 -16.35 11.14
N ALA A 736 11.65 -15.09 10.80
CA ALA A 736 11.82 -14.01 11.77
C ALA A 736 10.52 -13.77 12.57
N ALA A 737 9.36 -13.77 11.91
CA ALA A 737 8.07 -13.63 12.56
C ALA A 737 7.86 -14.68 13.66
N GLU A 738 8.17 -15.96 13.39
CA GLU A 738 8.03 -17.02 14.39
C GLU A 738 8.98 -16.87 15.58
N ILE A 739 10.25 -16.51 15.33
CA ILE A 739 11.24 -16.26 16.39
C ILE A 739 10.79 -15.08 17.27
N ILE A 740 10.37 -13.98 16.64
CA ILE A 740 9.93 -12.78 17.34
C ILE A 740 8.66 -13.07 18.13
N ARG A 741 7.68 -13.77 17.54
CA ARG A 741 6.47 -14.21 18.21
C ARG A 741 6.80 -14.96 19.50
N ASP A 742 7.65 -15.98 19.40
CA ASP A 742 7.92 -16.93 20.48
C ASP A 742 8.82 -16.34 21.59
N HIS A 743 9.51 -15.21 21.36
CA HIS A 743 10.35 -14.57 22.37
C HIS A 743 9.64 -13.40 23.10
N PRO A 744 9.41 -13.44 24.42
CA PRO A 744 8.52 -12.50 25.13
C PRO A 744 8.88 -11.01 24.98
N LYS A 745 10.18 -10.69 24.88
CA LYS A 745 10.69 -9.29 24.82
C LYS A 745 11.01 -8.77 23.41
N LEU A 746 10.87 -9.61 22.37
CA LEU A 746 11.11 -9.17 20.98
C LEU A 746 9.81 -8.68 20.36
N PHE A 747 9.85 -7.53 19.70
CA PHE A 747 8.76 -7.00 18.88
C PHE A 747 9.27 -6.70 17.47
N ALA A 748 8.41 -6.78 16.46
CA ALA A 748 8.81 -6.51 15.08
C ALA A 748 8.49 -5.08 14.67
N LEU A 749 9.40 -4.48 13.90
CA LEU A 749 9.14 -3.36 13.01
C LEU A 749 9.37 -3.85 11.58
N TYR A 750 8.31 -4.12 10.83
CA TYR A 750 8.36 -4.56 9.44
C TYR A 750 8.52 -3.34 8.53
N ILE A 751 9.60 -3.29 7.73
CA ILE A 751 9.80 -2.33 6.65
C ILE A 751 9.42 -2.95 5.29
N GLY A 752 8.29 -2.50 4.73
CA GLY A 752 7.80 -2.83 3.39
C GLY A 752 7.98 -1.66 2.42
N ASN A 753 7.63 -1.86 1.15
CA ASN A 753 7.60 -0.76 0.17
C ASN A 753 6.28 -0.65 -0.55
N PHE A 754 5.95 0.58 -0.94
CA PHE A 754 4.82 0.82 -1.82
C PHE A 754 4.97 0.08 -3.16
N SER A 755 3.85 -0.42 -3.68
CA SER A 755 3.78 -1.21 -4.91
C SER A 755 4.65 -2.47 -4.94
N CYS A 756 5.11 -2.96 -3.79
CA CYS A 756 5.91 -4.18 -3.73
C CYS A 756 5.05 -5.43 -3.94
N GLY A 757 5.39 -6.19 -4.98
CA GLY A 757 4.58 -7.33 -5.38
C GLY A 757 4.54 -8.47 -4.38
N PRO A 758 5.68 -9.01 -3.93
CA PRO A 758 5.67 -10.05 -2.89
C PRO A 758 5.03 -9.60 -1.57
N ASP A 759 5.25 -8.35 -1.17
CA ASP A 759 4.75 -7.83 0.11
C ASP A 759 3.22 -7.77 0.12
N SER A 760 2.56 -7.68 -1.04
CA SER A 760 1.09 -7.82 -1.16
C SER A 760 0.53 -9.15 -0.61
N PHE A 761 1.36 -10.18 -0.44
CA PHE A 761 0.96 -11.43 0.22
C PHE A 761 1.69 -11.63 1.55
N ILE A 762 3.00 -11.33 1.59
CA ILE A 762 3.84 -11.58 2.78
C ILE A 762 3.32 -10.83 4.00
N HIS A 763 2.77 -9.62 3.86
CA HIS A 763 2.25 -8.85 5.00
C HIS A 763 1.13 -9.59 5.75
N ARG A 764 0.15 -10.15 5.02
CA ARG A 764 -0.94 -10.90 5.63
C ARG A 764 -0.44 -12.19 6.29
N PHE A 765 0.52 -12.86 5.64
CA PHE A 765 1.16 -14.05 6.21
C PHE A 765 1.97 -13.71 7.46
N PHE A 766 2.69 -12.60 7.46
CA PHE A 766 3.43 -12.10 8.61
C PHE A 766 2.51 -11.76 9.78
N ASN A 767 1.39 -11.07 9.52
CA ASN A 767 0.36 -10.77 10.52
C ASN A 767 -0.15 -12.07 11.16
N LYS A 768 -0.55 -13.05 10.33
CA LYS A 768 -0.99 -14.37 10.79
C LYS A 768 0.10 -15.12 11.57
N ALA A 769 1.37 -15.02 11.14
CA ALA A 769 2.52 -15.63 11.81
C ALA A 769 2.77 -15.01 13.19
N MET A 770 2.61 -13.69 13.32
CA MET A 770 2.73 -12.93 14.59
C MET A 770 1.55 -13.15 15.54
N SER A 771 0.40 -13.63 15.04
CA SER A 771 -0.80 -13.93 15.82
C SER A 771 -1.29 -12.67 16.57
N ASN A 772 -1.40 -12.72 17.89
CA ASN A 772 -1.81 -11.59 18.72
C ASN A 772 -0.67 -10.68 19.19
N LYS A 773 0.58 -10.94 18.77
CA LYS A 773 1.72 -10.13 19.16
C LYS A 773 1.80 -8.86 18.30
N PRO A 774 1.78 -7.66 18.90
CA PRO A 774 1.79 -6.42 18.15
C PRO A 774 3.14 -6.22 17.44
N PHE A 775 3.08 -5.63 16.26
CA PHE A 775 4.23 -5.20 15.49
C PHE A 775 3.90 -3.90 14.78
N LEU A 776 4.92 -3.12 14.45
CA LEU A 776 4.77 -1.93 13.62
C LEU A 776 5.07 -2.28 12.17
N GLN A 777 4.22 -1.86 11.24
CA GLN A 777 4.51 -1.91 9.82
C GLN A 777 4.72 -0.50 9.29
N ILE A 778 5.85 -0.29 8.60
CA ILE A 778 6.16 0.96 7.92
C ILE A 778 6.36 0.64 6.44
N GLU A 779 5.66 1.35 5.59
CA GLU A 779 5.83 1.28 4.15
C GLU A 779 6.54 2.52 3.63
N ILE A 780 7.60 2.30 2.87
CA ILE A 780 8.43 3.37 2.33
C ILE A 780 8.18 3.53 0.82
N ASP A 781 8.25 4.77 0.36
CA ASP A 781 8.20 5.22 -1.01
C ASP A 781 9.14 6.42 -1.24
N GLU A 782 9.18 6.93 -2.47
CA GLU A 782 10.02 8.07 -2.86
C GLU A 782 9.62 9.42 -2.22
N HIS A 783 8.43 9.50 -1.61
CA HIS A 783 7.90 10.72 -0.98
C HIS A 783 7.93 10.67 0.54
N SER A 784 8.35 9.54 1.12
CA SER A 784 8.26 9.28 2.55
C SER A 784 9.02 10.33 3.36
N ALA A 785 8.34 10.89 4.37
CA ALA A 785 8.87 11.94 5.23
C ALA A 785 9.20 11.42 6.63
N ASP A 786 10.33 11.88 7.18
CA ASP A 786 10.86 11.42 8.46
C ASP A 786 9.92 11.61 9.64
N ALA A 787 9.20 12.73 9.69
CA ALA A 787 8.30 13.08 10.79
C ALA A 787 7.14 12.08 10.96
N GLY A 788 6.59 11.59 9.84
CA GLY A 788 5.50 10.60 9.85
C GLY A 788 5.99 9.24 10.38
N VAL A 789 7.21 8.84 10.01
CA VAL A 789 7.83 7.58 10.45
C VAL A 789 8.15 7.61 11.95
N ILE A 790 8.72 8.71 12.47
CA ILE A 790 9.02 8.85 13.89
C ILE A 790 7.74 8.78 14.72
N THR A 791 6.69 9.49 14.30
CA THR A 791 5.40 9.52 15.01
C THR A 791 4.79 8.11 15.10
N ARG A 792 4.91 7.29 14.05
CA ARG A 792 4.49 5.88 14.07
C ARG A 792 5.32 5.02 15.03
N CYS A 793 6.64 5.22 15.06
CA CYS A 793 7.52 4.55 16.01
C CYS A 793 7.15 4.93 17.46
N GLU A 794 7.00 6.22 17.76
CA GLU A 794 6.59 6.70 19.09
C GLU A 794 5.25 6.10 19.53
N ALA A 795 4.24 6.12 18.66
CA ALA A 795 2.92 5.55 18.96
C ALA A 795 2.97 4.04 19.21
N PHE A 796 3.76 3.30 18.43
CA PHE A 796 3.96 1.88 18.65
C PHE A 796 4.69 1.57 19.96
N LEU A 797 5.74 2.33 20.28
CA LEU A 797 6.48 2.17 21.53
C LEU A 797 5.62 2.46 22.74
N ASP A 798 4.79 3.51 22.67
CA ASP A 798 3.80 3.83 23.68
C ASP A 798 2.78 2.68 23.85
N SER A 799 2.30 2.08 22.75
CA SER A 799 1.29 1.01 22.81
C SER A 799 1.78 -0.32 23.41
N ILE A 800 3.09 -0.58 23.31
CA ILE A 800 3.73 -1.76 23.92
C ILE A 800 4.32 -1.48 25.31
N SER A 801 4.44 -0.21 25.73
CA SER A 801 5.07 0.19 27.00
C SER A 801 4.33 -0.33 28.24
N SER A 802 3.03 -0.59 28.14
CA SER A 802 2.15 -1.10 29.20
C SER A 802 2.02 -2.64 29.24
N ARG A 803 2.70 -3.37 28.35
CA ARG A 803 2.53 -4.83 28.17
C ARG A 803 3.76 -5.58 28.65
N ASP A 804 3.75 -6.08 29.88
CA ASP A 804 4.91 -6.81 30.44
C ASP A 804 5.01 -8.26 29.92
N VAL A 805 3.88 -8.91 29.61
CA VAL A 805 3.85 -10.25 28.99
C VAL A 805 2.59 -10.39 28.13
N ILE A 806 2.75 -10.76 26.85
CA ILE A 806 1.62 -11.11 25.98
C ILE A 806 1.58 -12.64 25.89
N SER A 807 0.48 -13.26 26.34
CA SER A 807 0.26 -14.69 26.13
C SER A 807 0.08 -14.94 24.64
N VAL A 808 1.01 -15.64 24.00
CA VAL A 808 0.97 -15.84 22.55
C VAL A 808 0.30 -17.18 22.22
N ASN A 809 -0.81 -17.13 21.51
CA ASN A 809 -1.42 -18.33 20.93
C ASN A 809 -0.76 -18.64 19.59
N LYS A 810 -0.29 -19.87 19.41
CA LYS A 810 0.20 -20.33 18.11
C LYS A 810 -0.97 -20.35 17.12
N PRO A 811 -0.83 -19.74 15.93
CA PRO A 811 -1.89 -19.76 14.94
C PRO A 811 -2.14 -21.21 14.50
N LYS A 812 -3.39 -21.67 14.57
CA LYS A 812 -3.80 -22.88 13.84
C LYS A 812 -3.83 -22.50 12.36
N MET A 813 -3.07 -23.22 11.55
CA MET A 813 -3.01 -22.99 10.12
C MET A 813 -3.51 -24.24 9.40
N SER A 814 -4.58 -24.05 8.64
CA SER A 814 -5.09 -25.07 7.74
C SER A 814 -4.27 -24.99 6.47
N SER A 815 -3.45 -26.01 6.17
CA SER A 815 -2.80 -26.08 4.85
C SER A 815 -3.87 -26.23 3.77
N PRO A 816 -3.65 -25.74 2.53
CA PRO A 816 -4.49 -26.11 1.39
C PRO A 816 -4.60 -27.63 1.35
N SER A 817 -5.81 -28.15 1.58
CA SER A 817 -6.02 -29.57 1.78
C SER A 817 -5.95 -30.31 0.44
N VAL A 818 -5.01 -31.25 0.30
CA VAL A 818 -4.98 -32.17 -0.84
C VAL A 818 -6.26 -33.01 -0.83
N LEU A 819 -6.92 -33.08 -1.99
CA LEU A 819 -8.12 -33.90 -2.18
C LEU A 819 -7.77 -35.36 -1.87
N ARG A 820 -8.34 -35.94 -0.81
CA ARG A 820 -8.10 -37.36 -0.48
C ARG A 820 -8.73 -38.25 -1.56
N LYS A 821 -8.07 -39.37 -1.89
CA LYS A 821 -8.64 -40.41 -2.77
C LYS A 821 -10.03 -40.83 -2.26
N GLY A 822 -11.04 -40.78 -3.13
CA GLY A 822 -12.43 -41.20 -2.81
C GLY A 822 -13.46 -40.07 -2.65
N ALA A 823 -13.21 -38.86 -3.16
CA ALA A 823 -14.10 -37.71 -3.07
C ALA A 823 -15.35 -37.76 -3.99
N SER A 824 -15.95 -38.93 -4.21
CA SER A 824 -17.02 -39.14 -5.20
C SER A 824 -18.35 -38.43 -4.90
N ASN A 825 -18.49 -37.76 -3.75
CA ASN A 825 -19.71 -37.00 -3.38
C ASN A 825 -19.45 -35.48 -3.24
N LYS A 826 -18.32 -34.99 -3.75
CA LYS A 826 -17.93 -33.58 -3.69
C LYS A 826 -18.16 -32.90 -5.04
N THR A 827 -18.46 -31.60 -5.02
CA THR A 827 -18.58 -30.73 -6.19
C THR A 827 -17.42 -29.73 -6.22
N VAL A 828 -16.69 -29.71 -7.33
CA VAL A 828 -15.54 -28.84 -7.58
C VAL A 828 -16.00 -27.54 -8.24
N PHE A 829 -15.82 -26.42 -7.56
CA PHE A 829 -16.11 -25.08 -8.08
C PHE A 829 -14.88 -24.46 -8.73
N ILE A 830 -15.01 -24.09 -10.01
CA ILE A 830 -13.91 -23.59 -10.84
C ILE A 830 -14.13 -22.11 -11.15
N PRO A 831 -13.19 -21.21 -10.80
CA PRO A 831 -13.30 -19.80 -11.16
C PRO A 831 -13.22 -19.59 -12.65
N ARG A 832 -14.08 -18.71 -13.16
CA ARG A 832 -14.20 -18.45 -14.59
C ARG A 832 -13.18 -17.39 -15.02
N MET A 833 -11.91 -17.80 -15.14
CA MET A 833 -10.91 -16.97 -15.83
C MET A 833 -11.34 -16.70 -17.28
N SER A 834 -11.77 -17.75 -17.98
CA SER A 834 -12.29 -17.70 -19.35
C SER A 834 -13.13 -18.95 -19.62
N ASP A 835 -13.68 -19.06 -20.82
CA ASP A 835 -14.50 -20.21 -21.20
C ASP A 835 -13.73 -21.54 -21.17
N HIS A 836 -12.40 -21.53 -21.16
CA HIS A 836 -11.57 -22.72 -20.93
C HIS A 836 -11.92 -23.45 -19.62
N ALA A 837 -12.47 -22.75 -18.62
CA ALA A 837 -12.95 -23.34 -17.38
C ALA A 837 -14.03 -24.42 -17.63
N PHE A 838 -14.86 -24.30 -18.67
CA PHE A 838 -15.84 -25.32 -19.04
C PHE A 838 -15.18 -26.61 -19.54
N GLY A 839 -14.04 -26.50 -20.23
CA GLY A 839 -13.24 -27.66 -20.63
C GLY A 839 -12.64 -28.38 -19.43
N ILE A 840 -12.18 -27.63 -18.42
CA ILE A 840 -11.66 -28.19 -17.17
C ILE A 840 -12.78 -28.86 -16.36
N ALA A 841 -13.95 -28.20 -16.22
CA ALA A 841 -15.12 -28.79 -15.57
C ALA A 841 -15.55 -30.09 -16.24
N ALA A 842 -15.60 -30.11 -17.58
CA ALA A 842 -15.92 -31.32 -18.34
C ALA A 842 -14.90 -32.45 -18.10
N ALA A 843 -13.61 -32.12 -17.92
CA ALA A 843 -12.58 -33.09 -17.60
C ALA A 843 -12.72 -33.70 -16.21
N PHE A 844 -13.09 -32.92 -15.19
CA PHE A 844 -13.43 -33.43 -13.85
C PHE A 844 -14.63 -34.38 -13.94
N ASN A 845 -15.71 -33.95 -14.60
CA ASN A 845 -16.92 -34.74 -14.77
C ASN A 845 -16.64 -36.05 -15.53
N ALA A 846 -15.80 -36.03 -16.57
CA ALA A 846 -15.38 -37.23 -17.30
C ALA A 846 -14.55 -38.20 -16.45
N CYS A 847 -13.93 -37.72 -15.37
CA CYS A 847 -13.21 -38.54 -14.40
C CYS A 847 -14.08 -38.97 -13.20
N GLY A 848 -15.39 -38.66 -13.21
CA GLY A 848 -16.32 -39.06 -12.15
C GLY A 848 -16.35 -38.14 -10.93
N LEU A 849 -15.91 -36.89 -11.07
CA LEU A 849 -16.01 -35.85 -10.04
C LEU A 849 -16.89 -34.70 -10.55
N ASP A 850 -17.97 -34.40 -9.83
CA ASP A 850 -18.88 -33.31 -10.18
C ASP A 850 -18.12 -31.99 -10.17
N ALA A 851 -18.22 -31.21 -11.25
CA ALA A 851 -17.58 -29.91 -11.34
C ALA A 851 -18.46 -28.87 -12.03
N GLU A 852 -18.44 -27.65 -11.46
CA GLU A 852 -19.22 -26.50 -11.90
C GLU A 852 -18.29 -25.30 -12.12
N VAL A 853 -18.51 -24.57 -13.21
CA VAL A 853 -17.84 -23.29 -13.46
C VAL A 853 -18.65 -22.20 -12.76
N MET A 854 -17.98 -21.39 -11.93
CA MET A 854 -18.61 -20.27 -11.25
C MET A 854 -19.10 -19.21 -12.26
N ASN A 855 -20.03 -18.37 -11.82
CA ASN A 855 -20.62 -17.32 -12.65
C ASN A 855 -19.57 -16.35 -13.20
N THR A 856 -19.93 -15.65 -14.28
CA THR A 856 -19.08 -14.57 -14.81
C THR A 856 -18.89 -13.49 -13.73
N PRO A 857 -17.64 -13.03 -13.50
CA PRO A 857 -17.40 -11.93 -12.59
C PRO A 857 -18.17 -10.67 -12.97
N ASP A 858 -18.61 -9.92 -11.97
CA ASP A 858 -19.27 -8.63 -12.12
C ASP A 858 -18.74 -7.60 -11.11
N ILE A 859 -19.31 -6.40 -11.10
CA ILE A 859 -18.91 -5.33 -10.19
C ILE A 859 -19.08 -5.77 -8.72
N GLU A 860 -20.10 -6.57 -8.41
CA GLU A 860 -20.32 -7.10 -7.07
C GLU A 860 -19.22 -8.11 -6.69
N THR A 861 -18.78 -8.97 -7.61
CA THR A 861 -17.64 -9.87 -7.41
C THR A 861 -16.40 -9.07 -6.97
N VAL A 862 -16.07 -7.99 -7.67
CA VAL A 862 -14.92 -7.14 -7.30
C VAL A 862 -15.11 -6.47 -5.95
N LYS A 863 -16.31 -5.94 -5.67
CA LYS A 863 -16.63 -5.33 -4.37
C LYS A 863 -16.48 -6.32 -3.22
N ILE A 864 -16.95 -7.55 -3.38
CA ILE A 864 -16.79 -8.62 -2.38
C ILE A 864 -15.31 -8.97 -2.22
N GLY A 865 -14.60 -9.22 -3.33
CA GLY A 865 -13.19 -9.61 -3.30
C GLY A 865 -12.30 -8.59 -2.62
N ARG A 866 -12.52 -7.30 -2.89
CA ARG A 866 -11.79 -6.18 -2.26
C ARG A 866 -11.94 -6.07 -0.75
N ARG A 867 -12.98 -6.67 -0.16
CA ARG A 867 -13.11 -6.74 1.31
C ARG A 867 -12.11 -7.71 1.95
N PHE A 868 -11.53 -8.60 1.16
CA PHE A 868 -10.63 -9.65 1.61
C PHE A 868 -9.22 -9.52 1.05
N VAL A 869 -8.91 -8.45 0.31
CA VAL A 869 -7.57 -8.20 -0.23
C VAL A 869 -7.16 -6.77 0.10
N SER A 870 -5.86 -6.51 0.24
CA SER A 870 -5.35 -5.17 0.57
C SER A 870 -5.40 -4.19 -0.60
N GLY A 871 -5.73 -4.66 -1.80
CA GLY A 871 -5.71 -3.89 -3.05
C GLY A 871 -4.31 -3.77 -3.66
N LYS A 872 -3.30 -4.40 -3.05
CA LYS A 872 -1.92 -4.46 -3.55
C LYS A 872 -1.66 -5.72 -4.37
N GLU A 873 -2.48 -6.74 -4.18
CA GLU A 873 -2.49 -8.00 -4.92
C GLU A 873 -2.89 -7.74 -6.38
N CYS A 874 -2.60 -8.69 -7.28
CA CYS A 874 -2.99 -8.53 -8.67
C CYS A 874 -4.53 -8.48 -8.80
N TYR A 875 -5.05 -7.70 -9.74
CA TYR A 875 -6.50 -7.59 -9.97
C TYR A 875 -7.23 -8.96 -10.14
N PRO A 876 -6.65 -9.96 -10.83
CA PRO A 876 -7.20 -11.32 -10.85
C PRO A 876 -7.43 -11.94 -9.47
N CYS A 877 -6.56 -11.67 -8.49
CA CYS A 877 -6.67 -12.21 -7.13
C CYS A 877 -7.94 -11.68 -6.43
N ALA A 878 -8.23 -10.39 -6.59
CA ALA A 878 -9.44 -9.78 -6.07
C ALA A 878 -10.68 -10.42 -6.71
N ILE A 879 -10.67 -10.63 -8.02
CA ILE A 879 -11.79 -11.26 -8.75
C ILE A 879 -11.99 -12.71 -8.28
N THR A 880 -10.95 -13.54 -8.26
CA THR A 880 -11.08 -14.95 -7.87
C THR A 880 -11.47 -15.12 -6.39
N THR A 881 -11.01 -14.23 -5.52
CA THR A 881 -11.46 -14.17 -4.12
C THR A 881 -12.94 -13.83 -4.06
N GLY A 882 -13.35 -12.83 -4.85
CA GLY A 882 -14.75 -12.43 -4.99
C GLY A 882 -15.65 -13.56 -5.47
N ASP A 883 -15.25 -14.29 -6.51
CA ASP A 883 -16.02 -15.42 -7.08
C ASP A 883 -16.24 -16.51 -6.02
N MET A 884 -15.16 -16.87 -5.30
CA MET A 884 -15.21 -17.89 -4.24
C MET A 884 -16.16 -17.48 -3.12
N VAL A 885 -16.03 -16.24 -2.60
CA VAL A 885 -16.90 -15.76 -1.51
C VAL A 885 -18.33 -15.56 -1.99
N LYS A 886 -18.55 -15.11 -3.23
CA LYS A 886 -19.87 -14.96 -3.82
C LYS A 886 -20.57 -16.32 -3.95
N LYS A 887 -19.86 -17.39 -4.34
CA LYS A 887 -20.40 -18.75 -4.34
C LYS A 887 -20.68 -19.27 -2.93
N VAL A 888 -19.83 -19.00 -1.94
CA VAL A 888 -20.12 -19.37 -0.54
C VAL A 888 -21.44 -18.74 -0.04
N ARG A 889 -21.76 -17.54 -0.50
CA ARG A 889 -22.97 -16.79 -0.11
C ARG A 889 -24.21 -17.14 -0.93
N SER A 890 -24.11 -18.01 -1.94
CA SER A 890 -25.26 -18.38 -2.76
C SER A 890 -26.17 -19.37 -2.02
N GLY A 891 -27.47 -19.30 -2.27
CA GLY A 891 -28.46 -20.12 -1.55
C GLY A 891 -28.37 -21.63 -1.82
N ASP A 892 -27.62 -22.04 -2.85
CA ASP A 892 -27.37 -23.42 -3.26
C ASP A 892 -26.02 -23.98 -2.76
N PHE A 893 -25.25 -23.22 -1.97
CA PHE A 893 -23.93 -23.67 -1.51
C PHE A 893 -24.02 -24.67 -0.34
N ASP A 894 -23.43 -25.84 -0.54
CA ASP A 894 -23.28 -26.88 0.48
C ASP A 894 -21.80 -27.06 0.85
N ALA A 895 -21.40 -26.57 2.03
CA ALA A 895 -20.04 -26.63 2.53
C ALA A 895 -19.52 -28.08 2.70
N GLU A 896 -20.40 -29.03 3.01
CA GLU A 896 -20.04 -30.44 3.19
C GLU A 896 -19.79 -31.15 1.86
N ARG A 897 -20.23 -30.56 0.74
CA ARG A 897 -19.99 -31.09 -0.61
C ARG A 897 -19.01 -30.25 -1.41
N ALA A 898 -18.75 -29.01 -1.02
CA ALA A 898 -17.91 -28.08 -1.76
C ALA A 898 -16.41 -28.43 -1.76
N VAL A 899 -15.76 -28.13 -2.89
CA VAL A 899 -14.31 -28.02 -3.06
C VAL A 899 -14.05 -26.85 -4.00
N PHE A 900 -13.13 -25.95 -3.68
CA PHE A 900 -12.70 -24.91 -4.63
C PHE A 900 -11.47 -25.35 -5.42
N PHE A 901 -11.46 -25.12 -6.73
CA PHE A 901 -10.29 -25.33 -7.58
C PHE A 901 -9.52 -24.02 -7.76
N MET A 902 -8.26 -24.01 -7.30
CA MET A 902 -7.36 -22.87 -7.48
C MET A 902 -5.94 -23.39 -7.68
N PRO A 903 -5.52 -23.68 -8.93
CA PRO A 903 -4.19 -24.21 -9.19
C PRO A 903 -3.10 -23.28 -8.67
N SER A 904 -1.98 -23.86 -8.26
CA SER A 904 -0.82 -23.13 -7.76
C SER A 904 0.23 -22.96 -8.85
N GLY A 905 1.31 -22.24 -8.54
CA GLY A 905 2.50 -22.14 -9.38
C GLY A 905 3.77 -22.07 -8.55
N THR A 906 4.86 -22.65 -9.05
CA THR A 906 6.13 -22.82 -8.33
C THR A 906 7.15 -21.72 -8.62
N GLY A 907 6.84 -20.82 -9.55
CA GLY A 907 7.69 -19.70 -9.94
C GLY A 907 7.44 -18.41 -9.12
N PRO A 908 8.30 -17.39 -9.29
CA PRO A 908 8.29 -16.13 -8.51
C PRO A 908 7.05 -15.23 -8.72
N CYS A 909 6.06 -15.70 -9.49
CA CYS A 909 4.82 -15.01 -9.81
C CYS A 909 3.80 -15.11 -8.67
N ARG A 910 3.18 -13.98 -8.32
CA ARG A 910 2.20 -13.87 -7.22
C ARG A 910 1.06 -14.91 -7.28
N PHE A 911 0.72 -15.41 -8.47
CA PHE A 911 -0.30 -16.43 -8.69
C PHE A 911 -0.16 -17.64 -7.75
N GLY A 912 1.07 -18.12 -7.51
CA GLY A 912 1.30 -19.27 -6.63
C GLY A 912 0.92 -19.07 -5.16
N GLN A 913 0.59 -17.84 -4.75
CA GLN A 913 0.11 -17.51 -3.40
C GLN A 913 -1.41 -17.36 -3.30
N TYR A 914 -2.15 -17.42 -4.41
CA TYR A 914 -3.61 -17.19 -4.40
C TYR A 914 -4.34 -18.25 -3.58
N ASN A 915 -3.98 -19.52 -3.73
CA ASN A 915 -4.61 -20.62 -2.99
C ASN A 915 -4.37 -20.50 -1.47
N VAL A 916 -3.18 -20.04 -1.05
CA VAL A 916 -2.85 -19.79 0.35
C VAL A 916 -3.69 -18.64 0.90
N LEU A 917 -3.82 -17.55 0.13
CA LEU A 917 -4.69 -16.42 0.48
C LEU A 917 -6.17 -16.86 0.59
N HIS A 918 -6.68 -17.57 -0.41
CA HIS A 918 -8.06 -18.06 -0.41
C HIS A 918 -8.34 -19.00 0.77
N ARG A 919 -7.38 -19.84 1.17
CA ARG A 919 -7.49 -20.67 2.37
C ARG A 919 -7.65 -19.82 3.62
N MET A 920 -6.88 -18.74 3.76
CA MET A 920 -7.04 -17.80 4.87
C MET A 920 -8.42 -17.11 4.85
N VAL A 921 -8.90 -16.72 3.67
CA VAL A 921 -10.25 -16.13 3.52
C VAL A 921 -11.34 -17.10 3.93
N LEU A 922 -11.27 -18.37 3.51
CA LEU A 922 -12.23 -19.40 3.93
C LEU A 922 -12.19 -19.64 5.45
N ASP A 923 -11.00 -19.63 6.07
CA ASP A 923 -10.86 -19.73 7.52
C ASP A 923 -11.52 -18.54 8.25
N GLU A 924 -11.32 -17.33 7.74
CA GLU A 924 -11.87 -16.09 8.30
C GLU A 924 -13.41 -16.03 8.22
N ILE A 925 -14.00 -16.57 7.16
CA ILE A 925 -15.48 -16.65 7.02
C ILE A 925 -16.08 -17.90 7.67
N GLY A 926 -15.31 -18.64 8.48
CA GLY A 926 -15.81 -19.77 9.28
C GLY A 926 -15.93 -21.11 8.55
N LEU A 927 -15.21 -21.29 7.43
CA LEU A 927 -15.22 -22.51 6.60
C LEU A 927 -13.85 -23.23 6.56
N PRO A 928 -13.22 -23.57 7.70
CA PRO A 928 -11.90 -24.22 7.73
C PRO A 928 -11.89 -25.65 7.15
N HIS A 929 -13.07 -26.29 7.05
CA HIS A 929 -13.24 -27.65 6.57
C HIS A 929 -13.47 -27.76 5.06
N VAL A 930 -13.85 -26.67 4.37
CA VAL A 930 -14.08 -26.66 2.93
C VAL A 930 -12.74 -26.71 2.20
N PRO A 931 -12.40 -27.77 1.44
CA PRO A 931 -11.08 -27.92 0.83
C PRO A 931 -10.83 -26.98 -0.37
N ILE A 932 -9.56 -26.65 -0.59
CA ILE A 932 -9.08 -26.04 -1.83
C ILE A 932 -8.18 -27.06 -2.54
N TYR A 933 -8.61 -27.52 -3.72
CA TYR A 933 -7.78 -28.30 -4.62
C TYR A 933 -6.86 -27.38 -5.41
N ALA A 934 -5.57 -27.40 -5.06
CA ALA A 934 -4.55 -26.51 -5.59
C ALA A 934 -3.36 -27.31 -6.12
N PRO A 935 -3.50 -28.00 -7.26
CA PRO A 935 -2.39 -28.76 -7.82
C PRO A 935 -1.18 -27.84 -8.07
N ASN A 936 0.00 -28.30 -7.65
CA ASN A 936 1.23 -27.53 -7.74
C ASN A 936 2.08 -27.92 -8.96
N GLN A 937 2.80 -26.95 -9.52
CA GLN A 937 3.56 -27.09 -10.76
C GLN A 937 4.99 -27.62 -10.50
N ASP A 938 5.11 -28.72 -9.76
CA ASP A 938 6.37 -29.44 -9.50
C ASP A 938 6.25 -30.92 -9.92
N GLU A 939 7.21 -31.76 -9.53
CA GLU A 939 7.23 -33.19 -9.82
C GLU A 939 5.95 -33.91 -9.36
N SER A 940 5.23 -33.36 -8.37
CA SER A 940 3.98 -33.92 -7.88
C SER A 940 2.77 -33.59 -8.78
N PHE A 941 2.86 -32.63 -9.71
CA PHE A 941 1.73 -32.14 -10.53
C PHE A 941 0.89 -33.26 -11.17
N TYR A 942 1.53 -34.17 -11.91
CA TYR A 942 0.82 -35.27 -12.57
C TYR A 942 0.30 -36.32 -11.59
N SER A 943 0.96 -36.47 -10.43
CA SER A 943 0.48 -37.35 -9.37
C SER A 943 -0.77 -36.79 -8.68
N GLU A 944 -0.78 -35.49 -8.40
CA GLU A 944 -1.91 -34.75 -7.81
C GLU A 944 -3.09 -34.68 -8.77
N LEU A 945 -2.85 -34.43 -10.06
CA LEU A 945 -3.88 -34.52 -11.11
C LEU A 945 -4.36 -35.95 -11.33
N GLY A 946 -3.48 -36.94 -11.17
CA GLY A 946 -3.80 -38.36 -11.25
C GLY A 946 -4.69 -38.86 -10.11
N MET A 947 -4.82 -38.11 -9.00
CA MET A 947 -5.74 -38.42 -7.90
C MET A 947 -7.21 -38.24 -8.30
N VAL A 948 -7.49 -37.41 -9.31
CA VAL A 948 -8.81 -37.16 -9.90
C VAL A 948 -9.21 -38.33 -10.81
N GLY A 949 -8.25 -38.95 -11.51
CA GLY A 949 -8.43 -40.12 -12.37
C GLY A 949 -7.37 -40.25 -13.48
N LYS A 950 -7.11 -41.46 -13.98
CA LYS A 950 -6.03 -41.77 -14.97
C LYS A 950 -6.16 -41.10 -16.36
N GLY A 951 -7.10 -40.17 -16.55
CA GLY A 951 -7.32 -39.45 -17.81
C GLY A 951 -7.45 -37.93 -17.68
N PHE A 952 -7.46 -37.37 -16.46
CA PHE A 952 -7.82 -35.95 -16.25
C PHE A 952 -6.99 -34.99 -17.10
N SER A 953 -5.65 -35.07 -17.04
CA SER A 953 -4.77 -34.18 -17.79
C SER A 953 -5.01 -34.23 -19.30
N LYS A 954 -5.32 -35.42 -19.84
CA LYS A 954 -5.64 -35.60 -21.26
C LYS A 954 -6.98 -34.98 -21.63
N HIS A 955 -8.02 -35.16 -20.80
CA HIS A 955 -9.33 -34.55 -21.02
C HIS A 955 -9.27 -33.02 -20.87
N ALA A 956 -8.57 -32.52 -19.86
CA ALA A 956 -8.37 -31.09 -19.63
C ALA A 956 -7.65 -30.44 -20.82
N TRP A 957 -6.55 -31.03 -21.29
CA TRP A 957 -5.84 -30.53 -22.47
C TRP A 957 -6.72 -30.51 -23.73
N ARG A 958 -7.47 -31.59 -23.99
CA ARG A 958 -8.44 -31.64 -25.11
C ARG A 958 -9.49 -30.56 -25.01
N GLY A 959 -10.03 -30.31 -23.81
CA GLY A 959 -11.01 -29.25 -23.58
C GLY A 959 -10.43 -27.86 -23.79
N ILE A 960 -9.22 -27.60 -23.29
CA ILE A 960 -8.53 -26.32 -23.44
C ILE A 960 -8.29 -26.03 -24.92
N VAL A 961 -7.66 -26.96 -25.65
CA VAL A 961 -7.38 -26.79 -27.09
C VAL A 961 -8.67 -26.65 -27.91
N ALA A 962 -9.72 -27.40 -27.58
CA ALA A 962 -10.99 -27.30 -28.28
C ALA A 962 -11.61 -25.90 -28.14
N ILE A 963 -11.62 -25.35 -26.94
CA ILE A 963 -12.19 -24.02 -26.66
C ILE A 963 -11.33 -22.92 -27.27
N GLU A 964 -10.00 -23.06 -27.24
CA GLU A 964 -9.05 -22.16 -27.90
C GLU A 964 -9.34 -22.05 -29.42
N LEU A 965 -9.56 -23.20 -30.09
CA LEU A 965 -9.91 -23.22 -31.51
C LEU A 965 -11.28 -22.59 -31.79
N LEU A 966 -12.28 -22.83 -30.93
CA LEU A 966 -13.58 -22.18 -31.05
C LEU A 966 -13.49 -20.66 -30.89
N LEU A 967 -12.66 -20.17 -29.96
CA LEU A 967 -12.40 -18.74 -29.76
C LEU A 967 -11.71 -18.12 -30.98
N LYS A 968 -10.74 -18.82 -31.60
CA LYS A 968 -10.12 -18.40 -32.86
C LYS A 968 -11.17 -18.26 -33.97
N CYS A 969 -12.02 -19.27 -34.17
CA CYS A 969 -13.10 -19.19 -35.16
C CYS A 969 -14.10 -18.07 -34.87
N LEU A 970 -14.43 -17.83 -33.60
CA LEU A 970 -15.27 -16.72 -33.15
C LEU A 970 -14.67 -15.37 -33.54
N HIS A 971 -13.40 -15.13 -33.21
CA HIS A 971 -12.73 -13.85 -33.49
C HIS A 971 -12.43 -13.64 -34.98
N GLU A 972 -12.32 -14.71 -35.77
CA GLU A 972 -12.15 -14.62 -37.22
C GLU A 972 -13.48 -14.42 -37.97
N THR A 973 -14.61 -14.87 -37.41
CA THR A 973 -15.91 -14.82 -38.09
C THR A 973 -16.76 -13.63 -37.65
N ARG A 974 -16.82 -13.36 -36.35
CA ARG A 974 -17.70 -12.36 -35.75
C ARG A 974 -17.49 -10.92 -36.25
N PRO A 975 -16.24 -10.43 -36.46
CA PRO A 975 -16.04 -9.08 -36.98
C PRO A 975 -16.63 -8.90 -38.39
N TYR A 976 -16.77 -9.98 -39.15
CA TYR A 976 -17.21 -9.94 -40.56
C TYR A 976 -18.68 -10.31 -40.74
N GLN A 977 -19.37 -10.75 -39.69
CA GLN A 977 -20.73 -11.26 -39.83
C GLN A 977 -21.70 -10.20 -40.37
N ILE A 978 -22.57 -10.61 -41.29
CA ILE A 978 -23.62 -9.75 -41.82
C ILE A 978 -24.77 -9.65 -40.81
N ASN A 979 -25.21 -10.77 -40.25
CA ASN A 979 -26.29 -10.82 -39.26
C ASN A 979 -25.72 -10.68 -37.85
N LYS A 980 -26.00 -9.57 -37.16
CA LYS A 980 -25.53 -9.33 -35.78
C LYS A 980 -26.08 -10.39 -34.80
N GLY A 981 -25.23 -10.92 -33.91
CA GLY A 981 -25.53 -11.95 -32.93
C GLY A 981 -25.41 -13.43 -33.38
N GLU A 982 -25.45 -13.73 -34.68
CA GLU A 982 -25.48 -15.13 -35.19
C GLU A 982 -24.26 -15.97 -34.75
N THR A 983 -23.06 -15.42 -34.90
CA THR A 983 -21.81 -16.08 -34.49
C THR A 983 -21.75 -16.38 -32.98
N ASP A 984 -22.36 -15.52 -32.15
CA ASP A 984 -22.37 -15.72 -30.69
C ASP A 984 -23.31 -16.84 -30.26
N VAL A 985 -24.46 -16.98 -30.94
CA VAL A 985 -25.38 -18.10 -30.73
C VAL A 985 -24.68 -19.41 -31.08
N LEU A 986 -24.07 -19.48 -32.28
CA LEU A 986 -23.31 -20.66 -32.72
C LEU A 986 -22.19 -21.00 -31.74
N TYR A 987 -21.41 -20.01 -31.29
CA TYR A 987 -20.33 -20.24 -30.33
C TYR A 987 -20.85 -20.82 -29.00
N LYS A 988 -21.92 -20.26 -28.43
CA LYS A 988 -22.52 -20.78 -27.18
C LYS A 988 -23.01 -22.21 -27.33
N GLU A 989 -23.64 -22.54 -28.45
CA GLU A 989 -24.08 -23.90 -28.74
C GLU A 989 -22.90 -24.87 -28.82
N LEU A 990 -21.85 -24.51 -29.57
CA LEU A 990 -20.65 -25.34 -29.72
C LEU A 990 -19.90 -25.51 -28.39
N LEU A 991 -19.77 -24.45 -27.59
CA LEU A 991 -19.17 -24.49 -26.25
C LEU A 991 -19.88 -25.51 -25.35
N SER A 992 -21.21 -25.55 -25.35
CA SER A 992 -21.99 -26.53 -24.59
C SER A 992 -21.78 -27.99 -25.07
N LYS A 993 -21.48 -28.17 -26.36
CA LYS A 993 -21.22 -29.48 -26.97
C LYS A 993 -19.82 -30.01 -26.65
N VAL A 994 -18.81 -29.14 -26.46
CA VAL A 994 -17.45 -29.55 -26.06
C VAL A 994 -17.48 -30.44 -24.83
N GLY A 995 -18.23 -30.03 -23.80
CA GLY A 995 -18.34 -30.80 -22.55
C GLY A 995 -18.95 -32.19 -22.76
N LYS A 996 -20.03 -32.27 -23.54
CA LYS A 996 -20.70 -33.54 -23.89
C LYS A 996 -19.78 -34.46 -24.68
N THR A 997 -18.99 -33.93 -25.61
CA THR A 997 -18.02 -34.70 -26.41
C THR A 997 -16.83 -35.20 -25.58
N LEU A 998 -16.43 -34.47 -24.53
CA LEU A 998 -15.38 -34.93 -23.61
C LEU A 998 -15.84 -36.06 -22.69
N GLN A 999 -17.10 -36.04 -22.28
CA GLN A 999 -17.71 -37.04 -21.39
C GLN A 999 -18.13 -38.30 -22.14
N ASN A 1000 -18.76 -38.15 -23.31
CA ASN A 1000 -19.27 -39.26 -24.10
C ASN A 1000 -18.25 -39.64 -25.17
N GLY A 1001 -17.70 -40.85 -25.11
CA GLY A 1001 -16.81 -41.41 -26.14
C GLY A 1001 -17.44 -41.63 -27.53
N ASN A 1002 -18.65 -41.10 -27.76
CA ASN A 1002 -19.47 -41.31 -28.97
C ASN A 1002 -19.05 -40.42 -30.16
N GLY A 1003 -17.98 -39.63 -30.04
CA GLY A 1003 -17.36 -38.90 -31.15
C GLY A 1003 -15.91 -38.57 -30.84
N THR A 1004 -15.05 -38.47 -31.87
CA THR A 1004 -13.67 -38.01 -31.66
C THR A 1004 -13.65 -36.48 -31.63
N MET A 1005 -12.94 -35.89 -30.66
CA MET A 1005 -12.75 -34.44 -30.58
C MET A 1005 -12.31 -33.78 -31.92
N PRO A 1006 -11.42 -34.40 -32.73
CA PRO A 1006 -11.09 -33.89 -34.05
C PRO A 1006 -12.28 -33.77 -35.01
N GLN A 1007 -13.22 -34.73 -35.00
CA GLN A 1007 -14.41 -34.67 -35.84
C GLN A 1007 -15.31 -33.51 -35.43
N PHE A 1008 -15.57 -33.36 -34.12
CA PHE A 1008 -16.34 -32.23 -33.58
C PHE A 1008 -15.74 -30.87 -34.00
N LEU A 1009 -14.40 -30.72 -33.90
CA LEU A 1009 -13.73 -29.47 -34.29
C LEU A 1009 -13.81 -29.20 -35.79
N SER A 1010 -13.75 -30.25 -36.62
CA SER A 1010 -13.95 -30.14 -38.07
C SER A 1010 -15.37 -29.64 -38.40
N ASP A 1011 -16.38 -30.19 -37.73
CA ASP A 1011 -17.79 -29.81 -37.89
C ASP A 1011 -18.07 -28.38 -37.37
N ALA A 1012 -17.45 -28.01 -36.25
CA ALA A 1012 -17.49 -26.65 -35.72
C ALA A 1012 -16.89 -25.64 -36.70
N ARG A 1013 -15.71 -25.92 -37.26
CA ARG A 1013 -15.07 -25.06 -38.27
C ARG A 1013 -15.96 -24.86 -39.48
N ARG A 1014 -16.59 -25.94 -39.98
CA ARG A 1014 -17.55 -25.87 -41.09
C ARG A 1014 -18.73 -24.95 -40.74
N SER A 1015 -19.31 -25.10 -39.56
CA SER A 1015 -20.43 -24.27 -39.11
C SER A 1015 -20.07 -22.76 -39.08
N PHE A 1016 -18.86 -22.40 -38.63
CA PHE A 1016 -18.38 -21.01 -38.70
C PHE A 1016 -18.11 -20.51 -40.13
N SER A 1017 -17.76 -21.39 -41.06
CA SER A 1017 -17.56 -21.03 -42.47
C SER A 1017 -18.88 -20.75 -43.21
N GLU A 1018 -19.99 -21.29 -42.72
CA GLU A 1018 -21.33 -21.12 -43.29
C GLU A 1018 -22.00 -19.79 -42.88
N ILE A 1019 -21.49 -19.10 -41.86
CA ILE A 1019 -22.00 -17.78 -41.46
C ILE A 1019 -21.71 -16.75 -42.57
N PRO A 1020 -22.72 -16.00 -43.05
CA PRO A 1020 -22.53 -14.94 -44.05
C PRO A 1020 -21.59 -13.83 -43.56
N LYS A 1021 -20.57 -13.49 -44.37
CA LYS A 1021 -19.50 -12.54 -44.05
C LYS A 1021 -19.39 -11.44 -45.11
N GLY A 1022 -19.06 -10.22 -44.68
CA GLY A 1022 -18.66 -9.14 -45.57
C GLY A 1022 -17.22 -9.33 -46.10
N GLU A 1023 -16.90 -8.64 -47.20
CA GLU A 1023 -15.61 -8.75 -47.90
C GLU A 1023 -14.55 -7.72 -47.45
N GLU A 1024 -14.93 -6.73 -46.63
CA GLU A 1024 -14.04 -5.65 -46.20
C GLU A 1024 -12.92 -6.17 -45.29
N GLU A 1025 -11.66 -5.90 -45.64
CA GLU A 1025 -10.52 -6.27 -44.82
C GLU A 1025 -10.42 -5.40 -43.56
N LYS A 1026 -10.38 -6.04 -42.39
CA LYS A 1026 -10.31 -5.36 -41.09
C LYS A 1026 -8.90 -5.38 -40.50
N PRO A 1027 -8.41 -4.28 -39.92
CA PRO A 1027 -7.12 -4.24 -39.23
C PRO A 1027 -7.01 -5.31 -38.14
N LEU A 1028 -5.91 -6.06 -38.14
CA LEU A 1028 -5.63 -7.08 -37.12
C LEU A 1028 -4.94 -6.44 -35.92
N VAL A 1029 -5.56 -6.57 -34.75
CA VAL A 1029 -5.05 -6.06 -33.47
C VAL A 1029 -4.65 -7.22 -32.57
N GLY A 1030 -3.39 -7.27 -32.19
CA GLY A 1030 -2.87 -8.27 -31.24
C GLY A 1030 -3.08 -7.85 -29.79
N ILE A 1031 -3.66 -8.73 -28.97
CA ILE A 1031 -3.81 -8.53 -27.54
C ILE A 1031 -2.85 -9.44 -26.79
N ILE A 1032 -1.92 -8.82 -26.06
CA ILE A 1032 -0.92 -9.46 -25.19
C ILE A 1032 -1.05 -8.93 -23.76
N GLY A 1033 -0.48 -9.65 -22.79
CA GLY A 1033 -0.46 -9.23 -21.39
C GLY A 1033 -0.68 -10.37 -20.41
N GLU A 1034 -1.05 -10.01 -19.18
CA GLU A 1034 -1.34 -10.95 -18.11
C GLU A 1034 -2.51 -11.88 -18.51
N ILE A 1035 -2.33 -13.19 -18.29
CA ILE A 1035 -3.20 -14.23 -18.86
C ILE A 1035 -4.65 -14.14 -18.35
N PHE A 1036 -4.86 -13.84 -17.08
CA PHE A 1036 -6.22 -13.74 -16.56
C PHE A 1036 -6.92 -12.51 -17.15
N VAL A 1037 -6.29 -11.33 -17.07
CA VAL A 1037 -6.89 -10.08 -17.56
C VAL A 1037 -7.18 -10.17 -19.06
N ARG A 1038 -6.24 -10.68 -19.87
CA ARG A 1038 -6.43 -10.73 -21.33
C ARG A 1038 -7.61 -11.60 -21.76
N HIS A 1039 -7.90 -12.71 -21.06
CA HIS A 1039 -8.98 -13.62 -21.43
C HIS A 1039 -10.31 -13.40 -20.68
N ASN A 1040 -10.30 -12.75 -19.52
CA ASN A 1040 -11.51 -12.50 -18.75
C ASN A 1040 -12.24 -11.27 -19.28
N THR A 1041 -13.42 -11.48 -19.87
CA THR A 1041 -14.22 -10.43 -20.54
C THR A 1041 -14.63 -9.30 -19.61
N PHE A 1042 -14.84 -9.58 -18.32
CA PHE A 1042 -15.12 -8.56 -17.33
C PHE A 1042 -13.87 -7.76 -16.98
N ALA A 1043 -12.75 -8.45 -16.69
CA ALA A 1043 -11.51 -7.80 -16.25
C ALA A 1043 -10.85 -6.92 -17.33
N ASN A 1044 -11.00 -7.27 -18.62
CA ASN A 1044 -10.53 -6.44 -19.74
C ASN A 1044 -11.58 -5.46 -20.27
N GLU A 1045 -12.71 -5.29 -19.58
CA GLU A 1045 -13.81 -4.43 -20.00
C GLU A 1045 -14.29 -4.68 -21.43
N ASN A 1046 -14.34 -5.96 -21.81
CA ASN A 1046 -14.78 -6.43 -23.12
C ASN A 1046 -14.00 -5.80 -24.30
N ILE A 1047 -12.69 -5.61 -24.13
CA ILE A 1047 -11.81 -4.94 -25.11
C ILE A 1047 -11.92 -5.50 -26.54
N ILE A 1048 -12.16 -6.81 -26.67
CA ILE A 1048 -12.32 -7.47 -27.97
C ILE A 1048 -13.52 -6.88 -28.72
N ARG A 1049 -14.66 -6.72 -28.05
CA ARG A 1049 -15.87 -6.12 -28.63
C ARG A 1049 -15.68 -4.65 -28.94
N LYS A 1050 -14.94 -3.92 -28.10
CA LYS A 1050 -14.61 -2.51 -28.36
C LYS A 1050 -13.77 -2.38 -29.65
N ILE A 1051 -12.77 -3.25 -29.85
CA ILE A 1051 -11.97 -3.28 -31.09
C ILE A 1051 -12.84 -3.63 -32.30
N GLU A 1052 -13.70 -4.63 -32.19
CA GLU A 1052 -14.63 -5.02 -33.25
C GLU A 1052 -15.58 -3.89 -33.65
N ALA A 1053 -16.12 -3.16 -32.66
CA ALA A 1053 -17.00 -2.02 -32.87
C ALA A 1053 -16.29 -0.85 -33.56
N LEU A 1054 -14.97 -0.72 -33.39
CA LEU A 1054 -14.11 0.26 -34.07
C LEU A 1054 -13.66 -0.20 -35.46
N GLY A 1055 -14.16 -1.34 -35.96
CA GLY A 1055 -13.83 -1.87 -37.28
C GLY A 1055 -12.60 -2.76 -37.34
N GLY A 1056 -12.01 -3.12 -36.19
CA GLY A 1056 -10.88 -4.05 -36.12
C GLY A 1056 -11.29 -5.52 -36.01
N ARG A 1057 -10.32 -6.42 -36.17
CA ARG A 1057 -10.40 -7.83 -35.75
C ARG A 1057 -9.28 -8.15 -34.77
N VAL A 1058 -9.46 -9.17 -33.94
CA VAL A 1058 -8.55 -9.46 -32.83
C VAL A 1058 -7.79 -10.76 -33.02
N TRP A 1059 -6.48 -10.71 -32.75
CA TRP A 1059 -5.68 -11.88 -32.40
C TRP A 1059 -5.39 -11.86 -30.90
N LEU A 1060 -5.77 -12.93 -30.19
CA LEU A 1060 -5.57 -13.07 -28.75
C LEU A 1060 -4.49 -14.11 -28.50
N ALA A 1061 -3.48 -13.78 -27.68
CA ALA A 1061 -2.46 -14.74 -27.28
C ALA A 1061 -3.11 -15.94 -26.55
N PRO A 1062 -2.83 -17.19 -26.95
CA PRO A 1062 -3.61 -18.35 -26.51
C PRO A 1062 -3.28 -18.79 -25.08
N VAL A 1063 -4.21 -19.45 -24.39
CA VAL A 1063 -3.98 -19.99 -23.03
C VAL A 1063 -2.91 -21.09 -23.02
N GLU A 1064 -2.80 -21.83 -24.13
CA GLU A 1064 -1.83 -22.92 -24.29
C GLU A 1064 -0.37 -22.44 -24.16
N GLU A 1065 -0.06 -21.19 -24.56
CA GLU A 1065 1.26 -20.57 -24.39
C GLU A 1065 1.73 -20.63 -22.94
N TRP A 1066 0.85 -20.28 -22.00
CA TRP A 1066 1.15 -20.30 -20.58
C TRP A 1066 1.29 -21.74 -20.06
N ILE A 1067 0.50 -22.69 -20.55
CA ILE A 1067 0.62 -24.09 -20.16
C ILE A 1067 1.94 -24.68 -20.65
N TYR A 1068 2.35 -24.36 -21.88
CA TYR A 1068 3.67 -24.74 -22.40
C TYR A 1068 4.80 -24.13 -21.57
N TYR A 1069 4.73 -22.84 -21.27
CA TYR A 1069 5.69 -22.16 -20.41
C TYR A 1069 5.77 -22.83 -19.03
N VAL A 1070 4.64 -23.09 -18.38
CA VAL A 1070 4.58 -23.74 -17.07
C VAL A 1070 5.16 -25.16 -17.11
N ASN A 1071 4.81 -25.95 -18.13
CA ASN A 1071 5.33 -27.31 -18.27
C ASN A 1071 6.85 -27.31 -18.51
N GLU A 1072 7.35 -26.38 -19.33
CA GLU A 1072 8.79 -26.23 -19.55
C GLU A 1072 9.52 -25.85 -18.27
N MET A 1073 8.92 -24.99 -17.44
CA MET A 1073 9.48 -24.62 -16.13
C MET A 1073 9.39 -25.73 -15.08
N GLY A 1074 8.39 -26.62 -15.16
CA GLY A 1074 8.21 -27.75 -14.24
C GLY A 1074 9.05 -28.99 -14.60
N LEU A 1075 9.46 -29.14 -15.86
CA LEU A 1075 10.38 -30.20 -16.32
C LEU A 1075 11.86 -29.91 -16.02
N ARG A 1076 12.17 -28.68 -15.61
CA ARG A 1076 13.49 -28.20 -15.21
C ARG A 1076 13.62 -28.22 -13.69
#